data_AF-A0A9P5KBQ6-F1
#
_entry.id   AF-A0A9P5KBQ6-F1
#
_cell.length_a   1.000
_cell.length_b   1.000
_cell.length_c   1.000
_cell.angle_alpha   90.00
_cell.angle_beta   90.00
_cell.angle_gamma   90.00
#
_symmetry.space_group_name_H-M   'P 1'
#
loop_
_entity.id
_entity.type
_entity.pdbx_description
1 polymer ?
#
loop_
_entity_poly.entity_id
_entity_poly.type
_entity_poly.pdbx_seq_one_letter_code
_entity_poly.pdbx_strand_id
1 'polypeptide(L)'
;MSEFPVTNGTVTLLKPPDGYVVDFDHPQQQLVLEHYLVFGIGGPIALIALLQRLYTKIWLSNGFQVDDAFMCLSWMASVTIQAAYVGSIAAGGMCAHAWEMPLSRFQTYFAITYVAGPLFVLCNGFAKLSLLVLYLQLSPQKKYRAAVWASILFVATTTAGVAFVMIVRCQPIRKGFDIKISGGTCIDADPLYMSNSIANIVTDIMLFVLPIPMICSLRMGMAQKMGAMAMFAVGSMTISTSIIKLVLLPHLLRSSDPSWDSAPANVWSFVETNLFIICGSMPTLRKFFQHFTPRLLLPVLLSSVGPTLAAEKCTAATPDKPRVFLLSDIANEPDDAQSLVRLLVYSNELRVEGLVATTSVWLNDTTRPDQMHDIVDAYEEVLPNLEKHASGWPEASYLRGLITSGLPVYGMDGVGQGKDSDGSDRLVKAVDASDEPLWVPVWGGASVLAQALWHVNATRSQDEIDKFVSKLRAYSISDQDNTGSWIRRNFPQLFFIASIHHFNRYALAAWGGISGEEYYNFPSLASKDVVSADWIKENIQSVSALGGKYPDADFIVEGDTPSLLYLIPNGLSDPEHPEWGSWGGRYGPVTYGEGHFADSVDVIKDSGKTIMSAQATVWRWREAFQNDFAARMKWSGSSEFSKAPHAPVVVLNGDKSRRVVKMIVKEEQEIGLDARESCDPDGGDLTYKWWQYLEPSSNNNSPGRDVGRLELSDTTSPIITVTMPSKEVLRAEGRNRHPNDDKHLHLILEVSDGALVSYRRIVFTIPGPKPGDATSTAAKAAEKTEAHDEL
;
A
#
# COMPACT_ATOMS: atom_id res chain seq x y z
N MET A 1 42.91 -29.86 -53.82
CA MET A 1 43.17 -29.73 -52.38
C MET A 1 43.80 -28.37 -52.20
N SER A 2 43.08 -27.38 -51.68
CA SER A 2 43.68 -26.08 -51.37
C SER A 2 44.63 -26.30 -50.19
N GLU A 3 45.94 -26.20 -50.42
CA GLU A 3 46.94 -26.32 -49.36
C GLU A 3 46.76 -25.18 -48.36
N PHE A 4 46.63 -25.52 -47.07
CA PHE A 4 46.59 -24.54 -45.99
C PHE A 4 47.93 -23.78 -45.92
N PRO A 5 47.93 -22.47 -45.59
CA PRO A 5 49.15 -21.69 -45.52
C PRO A 5 50.10 -22.15 -44.41
N VAL A 6 51.41 -22.09 -44.68
CA VAL A 6 52.48 -22.40 -43.72
C VAL A 6 53.12 -21.10 -43.24
N THR A 7 53.08 -20.86 -41.94
CA THR A 7 53.65 -19.68 -41.28
C THR A 7 54.67 -20.14 -40.25
N ASN A 8 55.93 -19.71 -40.37
CA ASN A 8 57.06 -20.11 -39.50
C ASN A 8 57.16 -21.64 -39.29
N GLY A 9 56.94 -22.45 -40.34
CA GLY A 9 57.01 -23.92 -40.29
C GLY A 9 55.77 -24.63 -39.73
N THR A 10 54.74 -23.88 -39.30
CA THR A 10 53.47 -24.42 -38.78
C THR A 10 52.33 -24.19 -39.78
N VAL A 11 51.49 -25.20 -39.99
CA VAL A 11 50.29 -25.09 -40.84
C VAL A 11 49.20 -24.32 -40.10
N THR A 12 48.66 -23.28 -40.72
CA THR A 12 47.66 -22.34 -40.17
C THR A 12 46.43 -22.27 -41.08
N LEU A 13 45.29 -21.76 -40.59
CA LEU A 13 44.09 -21.63 -41.43
C LEU A 13 44.19 -20.45 -42.41
N LEU A 14 44.69 -19.31 -41.92
CA LEU A 14 44.80 -18.06 -42.65
C LEU A 14 46.26 -17.61 -42.72
N LYS A 15 46.63 -16.87 -43.77
CA LYS A 15 47.94 -16.22 -43.86
C LYS A 15 47.93 -14.95 -42.99
N PRO A 16 48.98 -14.67 -42.19
CA PRO A 16 49.05 -13.43 -41.42
C PRO A 16 49.11 -12.20 -42.34
N PRO A 17 48.61 -11.03 -41.89
CA PRO A 17 48.77 -9.76 -42.60
C PRO A 17 50.25 -9.41 -42.85
N ASP A 18 50.54 -8.66 -43.92
CA ASP A 18 51.91 -8.27 -44.26
C ASP A 18 52.53 -7.42 -43.12
N GLY A 19 53.69 -7.83 -42.62
CA GLY A 19 54.40 -7.17 -41.51
C GLY A 19 54.01 -7.64 -40.10
N TYR A 20 53.05 -8.57 -39.97
CA TYR A 20 52.63 -9.12 -38.69
C TYR A 20 53.57 -10.24 -38.21
N VAL A 21 54.05 -10.17 -36.97
CA VAL A 21 54.94 -11.18 -36.36
C VAL A 21 54.09 -12.18 -35.58
N VAL A 22 54.03 -13.42 -36.05
CA VAL A 22 53.24 -14.50 -35.42
C VAL A 22 53.98 -15.11 -34.23
N ASP A 23 53.31 -15.14 -33.08
CA ASP A 23 53.73 -15.87 -31.88
C ASP A 23 52.74 -17.00 -31.57
N PHE A 24 53.18 -18.25 -31.70
CA PHE A 24 52.34 -19.43 -31.44
C PHE A 24 52.27 -19.81 -29.96
N ASP A 25 53.25 -19.37 -29.17
CA ASP A 25 53.38 -19.65 -27.74
C ASP A 25 52.54 -18.64 -26.93
N HIS A 26 52.50 -17.38 -27.38
CA HIS A 26 51.70 -16.30 -26.79
C HIS A 26 50.87 -15.58 -27.87
N PRO A 27 49.84 -16.24 -28.44
CA PRO A 27 49.01 -15.61 -29.46
C PRO A 27 48.30 -14.38 -28.90
N GLN A 28 48.09 -13.37 -29.73
CA GLN A 28 47.25 -12.24 -29.37
C GLN A 28 45.81 -12.71 -29.18
N GLN A 29 45.19 -12.25 -28.09
CA GLN A 29 43.82 -12.58 -27.76
C GLN A 29 43.01 -11.35 -27.39
N GLN A 30 41.73 -11.32 -27.77
CA GLN A 30 40.78 -10.29 -27.35
C GLN A 30 39.72 -10.80 -26.37
N LEU A 31 39.24 -9.91 -25.50
CA LEU A 31 38.14 -10.17 -24.57
C LEU A 31 38.31 -11.40 -23.64
N VAL A 32 39.55 -11.80 -23.37
CA VAL A 32 39.86 -12.98 -22.55
C VAL A 32 39.39 -12.80 -21.10
N LEU A 33 39.64 -11.61 -20.55
CA LEU A 33 39.27 -11.27 -19.18
C LEU A 33 37.75 -11.34 -19.00
N GLU A 34 37.00 -10.84 -19.97
CA GLU A 34 35.53 -10.79 -19.97
C GLU A 34 34.94 -12.21 -19.95
N HIS A 35 35.48 -13.13 -20.75
CA HIS A 35 35.03 -14.54 -20.72
C HIS A 35 35.32 -15.19 -19.36
N TYR A 36 36.50 -14.95 -18.77
CA TYR A 36 36.84 -15.47 -17.45
C TYR A 36 35.99 -14.84 -16.34
N LEU A 37 35.67 -13.55 -16.42
CA LEU A 37 34.82 -12.87 -15.46
C LEU A 37 33.38 -13.37 -15.54
N VAL A 38 32.80 -13.49 -16.74
CA VAL A 38 31.43 -13.96 -16.88
C VAL A 38 31.30 -15.44 -16.47
N PHE A 39 32.28 -16.28 -16.79
CA PHE A 39 32.28 -17.67 -16.31
C PHE A 39 32.53 -17.76 -14.79
N GLY A 40 33.57 -17.08 -14.29
CA GLY A 40 34.02 -17.16 -12.90
C GLY A 40 33.14 -16.45 -11.89
N ILE A 41 32.34 -15.46 -12.31
CA ILE A 41 31.40 -14.74 -11.45
C ILE A 41 29.96 -15.11 -11.82
N GLY A 42 29.60 -14.95 -13.10
CA GLY A 42 28.23 -15.21 -13.58
C GLY A 42 27.80 -16.68 -13.42
N GLY A 43 28.71 -17.62 -13.71
CA GLY A 43 28.46 -19.05 -13.54
C GLY A 43 28.13 -19.45 -12.10
N PRO A 44 28.96 -19.10 -11.10
CA PRO A 44 28.66 -19.33 -9.69
C PRO A 44 27.37 -18.64 -9.21
N ILE A 45 27.09 -17.41 -9.64
CA ILE A 45 25.83 -16.73 -9.28
C ILE A 45 24.61 -17.52 -9.82
N ALA A 46 24.68 -17.97 -11.07
CA ALA A 46 23.62 -18.79 -11.66
C ALA A 46 23.46 -20.13 -10.93
N LEU A 47 24.57 -20.77 -10.51
CA LEU A 47 24.53 -21.99 -9.69
C LEU A 47 23.89 -21.74 -8.32
N ILE A 48 24.27 -20.66 -7.62
CA ILE A 48 23.70 -20.32 -6.33
C ILE A 48 22.19 -20.08 -6.46
N ALA A 49 21.75 -19.37 -7.50
CA ALA A 49 20.33 -19.16 -7.80
C ALA A 49 19.59 -20.49 -8.03
N LEU A 50 20.18 -21.41 -8.80
CA LEU A 50 19.62 -22.75 -9.02
C LEU A 50 19.54 -23.57 -7.73
N LEU A 51 20.60 -23.60 -6.93
CA LEU A 51 20.62 -24.33 -5.66
C LEU A 51 19.58 -23.79 -4.68
N GLN A 52 19.44 -22.46 -4.61
CA GLN A 52 18.38 -21.80 -3.85
C GLN A 52 16.99 -22.26 -4.31
N ARG A 53 16.76 -22.28 -5.63
CA ARG A 53 15.50 -22.74 -6.22
C ARG A 53 15.19 -24.18 -5.85
N LEU A 54 16.15 -25.09 -6.04
CA LEU A 54 16.01 -26.51 -5.73
C LEU A 54 15.75 -26.73 -4.24
N TYR A 55 16.49 -26.05 -3.37
CA TYR A 55 16.27 -26.13 -1.94
C TYR A 55 14.84 -25.72 -1.57
N THR A 56 14.38 -24.59 -2.10
CA THR A 56 13.04 -24.06 -1.81
C THR A 56 11.94 -24.97 -2.30
N LYS A 57 12.08 -25.54 -3.50
CA LYS A 57 11.07 -26.43 -4.09
C LYS A 57 11.02 -27.78 -3.40
N ILE A 58 12.18 -28.38 -3.13
CA ILE A 58 12.29 -29.71 -2.52
C ILE A 58 11.89 -29.68 -1.04
N TRP A 59 12.38 -28.70 -0.27
CA TRP A 59 12.26 -28.71 1.19
C TRP A 59 11.18 -27.76 1.73
N LEU A 60 10.82 -26.68 1.01
CA LEU A 60 9.91 -25.64 1.51
C LEU A 60 8.59 -25.53 0.73
N SER A 61 8.36 -26.39 -0.26
CA SER A 61 7.21 -26.32 -1.18
C SER A 61 6.78 -27.71 -1.63
N ASN A 62 6.04 -27.80 -2.74
CA ASN A 62 5.37 -29.00 -3.26
C ASN A 62 6.29 -30.06 -3.89
N GLY A 63 7.56 -30.14 -3.50
CA GLY A 63 8.54 -31.10 -4.04
C GLY A 63 9.10 -30.72 -5.41
N PHE A 64 9.91 -31.63 -5.98
CA PHE A 64 10.57 -31.47 -7.28
C PHE A 64 9.57 -31.60 -8.44
N GLN A 65 9.52 -30.62 -9.34
CA GLN A 65 8.57 -30.55 -10.44
C GLN A 65 9.26 -30.56 -11.81
N VAL A 66 8.46 -30.72 -12.87
CA VAL A 66 8.96 -30.77 -14.26
C VAL A 66 9.67 -29.48 -14.67
N ASP A 67 9.24 -28.31 -14.16
CA ASP A 67 9.93 -27.04 -14.39
C ASP A 67 11.35 -27.04 -13.80
N ASP A 68 11.58 -27.72 -12.67
CA ASP A 68 12.89 -27.82 -12.04
C ASP A 68 13.84 -28.70 -12.86
N ALA A 69 13.34 -29.80 -13.43
CA ALA A 69 14.11 -30.67 -14.31
C ALA A 69 14.63 -29.92 -15.55
N PHE A 70 13.76 -29.11 -16.18
CA PHE A 70 14.17 -28.28 -17.32
C PHE A 70 15.21 -27.22 -16.92
N MET A 71 15.08 -26.60 -15.75
CA MET A 71 16.07 -25.63 -15.28
C MET A 71 17.44 -26.28 -15.01
N CYS A 72 17.48 -27.49 -14.44
CA CYS A 72 18.71 -28.25 -14.27
C CYS A 72 19.37 -28.61 -15.60
N LEU A 73 18.59 -29.07 -16.59
CA LEU A 73 19.08 -29.37 -17.94
C LEU A 73 19.65 -28.12 -18.62
N SER A 74 19.00 -26.97 -18.46
CA SER A 74 19.50 -25.68 -18.94
C SER A 74 20.85 -25.32 -18.32
N TRP A 75 20.97 -25.41 -16.99
CA TRP A 75 22.21 -25.10 -16.29
C TRP A 75 23.36 -26.04 -16.70
N MET A 76 23.10 -27.35 -16.83
CA MET A 76 24.12 -28.30 -17.30
C MET A 76 24.62 -27.96 -18.70
N ALA A 77 23.71 -27.60 -19.62
CA ALA A 77 24.09 -27.16 -20.96
C ALA A 77 24.92 -25.86 -20.91
N SER A 78 24.50 -24.88 -20.10
CA SER A 78 25.22 -23.62 -19.90
C SER A 78 26.65 -23.84 -19.41
N VAL A 79 26.85 -24.59 -18.32
CA VAL A 79 28.18 -24.86 -17.77
C VAL A 79 29.06 -25.63 -18.74
N THR A 80 28.48 -26.59 -19.47
CA THR A 80 29.23 -27.37 -20.48
C THR A 80 29.77 -26.47 -21.58
N ILE A 81 28.94 -25.56 -22.12
CA ILE A 81 29.35 -24.62 -23.16
C ILE A 81 30.43 -23.68 -22.63
N GLN A 82 30.21 -23.08 -21.46
CA GLN A 82 31.13 -22.09 -20.90
C GLN A 82 32.48 -22.72 -20.57
N ALA A 83 32.51 -23.89 -19.95
CA ALA A 83 33.74 -24.61 -19.64
C ALA A 83 34.51 -25.02 -20.90
N ALA A 84 33.81 -25.48 -21.95
CA ALA A 84 34.45 -25.85 -23.21
C ALA A 84 35.11 -24.65 -23.91
N TYR A 85 34.43 -23.50 -23.93
CA TYR A 85 34.99 -22.27 -24.51
C TYR A 85 36.12 -21.66 -23.67
N VAL A 86 35.99 -21.63 -22.34
CA VAL A 86 37.07 -21.22 -21.43
C VAL A 86 38.31 -22.10 -21.60
N GLY A 87 38.13 -23.42 -21.73
CA GLY A 87 39.23 -24.34 -22.07
C GLY A 87 39.86 -24.05 -23.43
N SER A 88 39.05 -23.68 -24.43
CA SER A 88 39.56 -23.27 -25.75
C SER A 88 40.36 -21.96 -25.70
N ILE A 89 39.91 -20.98 -24.91
CA ILE A 89 40.61 -19.70 -24.71
C ILE A 89 41.96 -19.94 -24.02
N ALA A 90 41.98 -20.74 -22.94
CA ALA A 90 43.20 -21.07 -22.20
C ALA A 90 44.22 -21.82 -23.07
N ALA A 91 43.76 -22.59 -24.06
CA ALA A 91 44.62 -23.27 -25.02
C ALA A 91 45.12 -22.37 -26.16
N GLY A 92 44.73 -21.08 -26.21
CA GLY A 92 45.08 -20.15 -27.29
C GLY A 92 44.28 -20.36 -28.58
N GLY A 93 43.05 -20.89 -28.47
CA GLY A 93 42.13 -21.14 -29.58
C GLY A 93 41.12 -20.00 -29.77
N MET A 94 39.95 -20.10 -29.15
CA MET A 94 38.98 -19.00 -29.12
C MET A 94 39.62 -17.70 -28.62
N CYS A 95 39.16 -16.55 -29.15
CA CYS A 95 39.69 -15.22 -28.91
C CYS A 95 41.03 -14.91 -29.57
N ALA A 96 41.71 -15.89 -30.16
CA ALA A 96 42.95 -15.69 -30.90
C ALA A 96 42.73 -15.68 -32.41
N HIS A 97 43.63 -15.01 -33.13
CA HIS A 97 43.60 -14.96 -34.59
C HIS A 97 43.85 -16.34 -35.22
N ALA A 98 43.10 -16.70 -36.26
CA ALA A 98 43.24 -18.01 -36.91
C ALA A 98 44.60 -18.19 -37.64
N TRP A 99 45.37 -17.10 -37.86
CA TRP A 99 46.75 -17.14 -38.38
C TRP A 99 47.83 -17.27 -37.29
N GLU A 100 47.49 -17.10 -36.01
CA GLU A 100 48.41 -17.26 -34.87
C GLU A 100 48.22 -18.59 -34.11
N MET A 101 47.45 -19.52 -34.67
CA MET A 101 47.25 -20.83 -34.07
C MET A 101 47.54 -21.96 -35.05
N PRO A 102 48.11 -23.10 -34.57
CA PRO A 102 48.24 -24.28 -35.40
C PRO A 102 46.88 -24.79 -35.89
N LEU A 103 46.85 -25.39 -37.08
CA LEU A 103 45.62 -25.97 -37.67
C LEU A 103 44.94 -27.00 -36.75
N SER A 104 45.72 -27.74 -35.95
CA SER A 104 45.19 -28.68 -34.95
C SER A 104 44.44 -27.97 -33.81
N ARG A 105 44.90 -26.79 -33.39
CA ARG A 105 44.25 -25.97 -32.37
C ARG A 105 42.97 -25.33 -32.91
N PHE A 106 43.02 -24.79 -34.13
CA PHE A 106 41.83 -24.28 -34.82
C PHE A 106 40.76 -25.37 -34.99
N GLN A 107 41.17 -26.58 -35.40
CA GLN A 107 40.31 -27.75 -35.54
C GLN A 107 39.59 -28.11 -34.23
N THR A 108 40.27 -28.02 -33.08
CA THR A 108 39.67 -28.22 -31.75
C THR A 108 38.67 -27.12 -31.41
N TYR A 109 39.03 -25.84 -31.62
CA TYR A 109 38.12 -24.70 -31.44
C TYR A 109 36.85 -24.85 -32.29
N PHE A 110 37.01 -25.22 -33.56
CA PHE A 110 35.90 -25.36 -34.50
C PHE A 110 34.95 -26.50 -34.10
N ALA A 111 35.50 -27.63 -33.61
CA ALA A 111 34.70 -28.73 -33.06
C ALA A 111 33.94 -28.33 -31.78
N ILE A 112 34.57 -27.55 -30.90
CA ILE A 112 33.91 -27.00 -29.70
C ILE A 112 32.74 -26.10 -30.10
N THR A 113 32.96 -25.16 -31.03
CA THR A 113 31.92 -24.25 -31.55
C THR A 113 30.77 -25.00 -32.22
N TYR A 114 31.07 -26.09 -32.95
CA TYR A 114 30.08 -26.95 -33.57
C TYR A 114 29.11 -27.57 -32.57
N VAL A 115 29.62 -28.08 -31.43
CA VAL A 115 28.81 -28.68 -30.36
C VAL A 115 28.13 -27.62 -29.51
N ALA A 116 28.78 -26.47 -29.30
CA ALA A 116 28.26 -25.38 -28.49
C ALA A 116 26.99 -24.75 -29.08
N GLY A 117 26.86 -24.64 -30.40
CA GLY A 117 25.67 -24.12 -31.08
C GLY A 117 24.35 -24.80 -30.66
N PRO A 118 24.17 -26.12 -30.90
CA PRO A 118 22.96 -26.83 -30.51
C PRO A 118 22.77 -26.88 -28.98
N LEU A 119 23.85 -27.01 -28.20
CA LEU A 119 23.76 -26.94 -26.74
C LEU A 119 23.23 -25.58 -26.25
N PHE A 120 23.62 -24.48 -26.91
CA PHE A 120 23.14 -23.14 -26.59
C PHE A 120 21.64 -23.02 -26.84
N VAL A 121 21.16 -23.55 -27.98
CA VAL A 121 19.73 -23.58 -28.31
C VAL A 121 18.94 -24.40 -27.28
N LEU A 122 19.46 -25.56 -26.87
CA LEU A 122 18.86 -26.40 -25.83
C LEU A 122 18.86 -25.72 -24.47
N CYS A 123 19.95 -25.05 -24.09
CA CYS A 123 20.07 -24.28 -22.86
C CYS A 123 18.95 -23.24 -22.75
N ASN A 124 18.82 -22.39 -23.78
CA ASN A 124 17.77 -21.37 -23.84
C ASN A 124 16.38 -22.00 -23.86
N GLY A 125 16.16 -23.02 -24.69
CA GLY A 125 14.86 -23.69 -24.79
C GLY A 125 14.40 -24.29 -23.47
N PHE A 126 15.27 -24.99 -22.74
CA PHE A 126 14.92 -25.59 -21.46
C PHE A 126 14.64 -24.54 -20.37
N ALA A 127 15.40 -23.43 -20.32
CA ALA A 127 15.09 -22.33 -19.40
C ALA A 127 13.69 -21.74 -19.67
N LYS A 128 13.36 -21.53 -20.96
CA LYS A 128 12.07 -21.00 -21.39
C LYS A 128 10.92 -21.96 -21.08
N LEU A 129 11.11 -23.26 -21.32
CA LEU A 129 10.11 -24.28 -20.98
C LEU A 129 9.87 -24.37 -19.47
N SER A 130 10.92 -24.25 -18.65
CA SER A 130 10.78 -24.17 -17.20
C SER A 130 9.88 -23.00 -16.76
N LEU A 131 10.12 -21.80 -17.32
CA LEU A 131 9.30 -20.61 -17.03
C LEU A 131 7.85 -20.77 -17.50
N LEU A 132 7.61 -21.34 -18.67
CA LEU A 132 6.24 -21.57 -19.17
C LEU A 132 5.48 -22.60 -18.34
N VAL A 133 6.14 -23.67 -17.90
CA VAL A 133 5.54 -24.65 -16.99
C VAL A 133 5.20 -24.00 -15.65
N LEU A 134 6.04 -23.09 -15.14
CA LEU A 134 5.71 -22.28 -13.98
C LEU A 134 4.49 -21.39 -14.23
N TYR A 135 4.38 -20.73 -15.39
CA TYR A 135 3.22 -19.91 -15.74
C TYR A 135 1.92 -20.71 -15.77
N LEU A 136 1.94 -21.96 -16.25
CA LEU A 136 0.77 -22.85 -16.14
C LEU A 136 0.30 -23.08 -14.70
N GLN A 137 1.19 -22.98 -13.71
CA GLN A 137 0.83 -23.19 -12.31
C GLN A 137 0.27 -21.91 -11.65
N LEU A 138 0.53 -20.73 -12.22
CA LEU A 138 0.17 -19.45 -11.59
C LEU A 138 -1.31 -19.09 -11.70
N SER A 139 -1.98 -19.42 -12.81
CA SER A 139 -3.38 -19.02 -13.02
C SER A 139 -4.26 -20.15 -13.57
N PRO A 140 -5.46 -20.35 -13.00
CA PRO A 140 -6.42 -21.35 -13.46
C PRO A 140 -7.25 -20.87 -14.67
N GLN A 141 -7.10 -19.63 -15.15
CA GLN A 141 -7.94 -19.09 -16.23
C GLN A 141 -7.73 -19.83 -17.56
N LYS A 142 -8.82 -20.32 -18.17
CA LYS A 142 -8.78 -21.15 -19.39
C LYS A 142 -8.07 -20.47 -20.58
N LYS A 143 -8.35 -19.18 -20.83
CA LYS A 143 -7.74 -18.40 -21.91
C LYS A 143 -6.23 -18.24 -21.72
N TYR A 144 -5.81 -17.95 -20.48
CA TYR A 144 -4.40 -17.83 -20.12
C TYR A 144 -3.64 -19.15 -20.30
N ARG A 145 -4.20 -20.26 -19.79
CA ARG A 145 -3.59 -21.59 -19.96
C ARG A 145 -3.49 -22.01 -21.43
N ALA A 146 -4.49 -21.69 -22.25
CA ALA A 146 -4.44 -21.97 -23.69
C ALA A 146 -3.29 -21.21 -24.37
N ALA A 147 -3.10 -19.92 -24.04
CA ALA A 147 -1.98 -19.13 -24.54
C ALA A 147 -0.63 -19.72 -24.12
N VAL A 148 -0.47 -20.10 -22.83
CA VAL A 148 0.77 -20.71 -22.34
C VAL A 148 1.06 -22.06 -23.00
N TRP A 149 0.05 -22.92 -23.21
CA TRP A 149 0.25 -24.18 -23.94
C TRP A 149 0.67 -23.97 -25.40
N ALA A 150 0.10 -22.98 -26.08
CA ALA A 150 0.54 -22.61 -27.42
C ALA A 150 2.00 -22.14 -27.43
N SER A 151 2.39 -21.34 -26.44
CA SER A 151 3.78 -20.91 -26.23
C SER A 151 4.73 -22.08 -25.96
N ILE A 152 4.33 -23.06 -25.14
CA ILE A 152 5.12 -24.27 -24.88
C ILE A 152 5.35 -25.06 -26.16
N LEU A 153 4.29 -25.29 -26.94
CA LEU A 153 4.39 -26.01 -28.20
C LEU A 153 5.34 -25.30 -29.17
N PHE A 154 5.23 -23.98 -29.27
CA PHE A 154 6.08 -23.17 -30.14
C PHE A 154 7.56 -23.22 -29.73
N VAL A 155 7.86 -23.03 -28.43
CA VAL A 155 9.24 -23.09 -27.92
C VAL A 155 9.82 -24.49 -28.07
N ALA A 156 9.08 -25.53 -27.67
CA ALA A 156 9.56 -26.91 -27.75
C ALA A 156 9.88 -27.31 -29.20
N THR A 157 9.00 -26.96 -30.13
CA THR A 157 9.16 -27.31 -31.55
C THR A 157 10.33 -26.56 -32.19
N THR A 158 10.46 -25.25 -31.92
CA THR A 158 11.55 -24.43 -32.46
C THR A 158 12.90 -24.83 -31.87
N THR A 159 13.00 -25.05 -30.56
CA THR A 159 14.21 -25.53 -29.90
C THR A 159 14.65 -26.89 -30.44
N ALA A 160 13.76 -27.89 -30.46
CA ALA A 160 14.10 -29.23 -30.92
C ALA A 160 14.47 -29.25 -32.40
N GLY A 161 13.70 -28.54 -33.23
CA GLY A 161 13.93 -28.45 -34.68
C GLY A 161 15.28 -27.79 -35.01
N VAL A 162 15.57 -26.62 -34.42
CA VAL A 162 16.83 -25.92 -34.70
C VAL A 162 18.03 -26.68 -34.16
N ALA A 163 17.96 -27.23 -32.93
CA ALA A 163 19.05 -28.02 -32.38
C ALA A 163 19.35 -29.25 -33.26
N PHE A 164 18.31 -29.94 -33.73
CA PHE A 164 18.46 -31.06 -34.66
C PHE A 164 19.13 -30.62 -35.96
N VAL A 165 18.63 -29.57 -36.61
CA VAL A 165 19.20 -29.04 -37.86
C VAL A 165 20.66 -28.63 -37.68
N MET A 166 21.03 -28.01 -36.56
CA MET A 166 22.43 -27.65 -36.28
C MET A 166 23.34 -28.88 -36.16
N ILE A 167 22.85 -30.00 -35.62
CA ILE A 167 23.61 -31.26 -35.49
C ILE A 167 23.77 -31.97 -36.84
N VAL A 168 22.77 -31.91 -37.72
CA VAL A 168 22.78 -32.60 -39.03
C VAL A 168 23.05 -31.68 -40.20
N ARG A 169 23.54 -30.46 -39.96
CA ARG A 169 23.65 -29.37 -40.95
C ARG A 169 24.56 -29.70 -42.15
N CYS A 170 25.43 -30.70 -42.04
CA CYS A 170 26.36 -31.11 -43.07
C CYS A 170 26.19 -32.59 -43.43
N GLN A 171 26.45 -32.91 -44.70
CA GLN A 171 26.48 -34.27 -45.25
C GLN A 171 27.85 -34.52 -45.91
N PRO A 172 28.73 -35.37 -45.32
CA PRO A 172 28.56 -36.09 -44.06
C PRO A 172 28.66 -35.16 -42.83
N ILE A 173 28.04 -35.54 -41.71
CA ILE A 173 28.01 -34.76 -40.44
C ILE A 173 29.41 -34.33 -40.00
N ARG A 174 30.41 -35.20 -40.22
CA ARG A 174 31.81 -34.94 -39.88
C ARG A 174 32.38 -33.67 -40.53
N LYS A 175 31.89 -33.26 -41.71
CA LYS A 175 32.30 -32.01 -42.37
C LYS A 175 31.94 -30.77 -41.54
N GLY A 176 30.95 -30.87 -40.65
CA GLY A 176 30.53 -29.76 -39.79
C GLY A 176 31.58 -29.34 -38.76
N PHE A 177 32.48 -30.23 -38.38
CA PHE A 177 33.52 -30.00 -37.38
C PHE A 177 34.95 -30.36 -37.83
N ASP A 178 35.14 -31.03 -38.97
CA ASP A 178 36.46 -31.43 -39.52
C ASP A 178 36.81 -30.64 -40.80
N ILE A 179 37.67 -29.63 -40.65
CA ILE A 179 38.05 -28.70 -41.74
C ILE A 179 38.88 -29.37 -42.83
N LYS A 180 39.42 -30.57 -42.58
CA LYS A 180 40.23 -31.32 -43.56
C LYS A 180 39.35 -32.03 -44.61
N ILE A 181 38.04 -32.10 -44.39
CA ILE A 181 37.10 -32.75 -45.30
C ILE A 181 36.58 -31.73 -46.32
N SER A 182 37.09 -31.80 -47.55
CA SER A 182 36.67 -30.91 -48.64
C SER A 182 35.36 -31.36 -49.33
N GLY A 183 35.09 -32.66 -49.42
CA GLY A 183 33.88 -33.22 -50.06
C GLY A 183 32.63 -33.20 -49.17
N GLY A 184 31.45 -32.94 -49.77
CA GLY A 184 30.15 -32.90 -49.08
C GLY A 184 29.45 -31.53 -49.16
N THR A 185 28.20 -31.45 -48.75
CA THR A 185 27.39 -30.21 -48.75
C THR A 185 26.93 -29.86 -47.34
N CYS A 186 26.79 -28.57 -47.03
CA CYS A 186 26.27 -28.08 -45.76
C CYS A 186 25.14 -27.07 -46.04
N ILE A 187 24.18 -26.98 -45.12
CA ILE A 187 23.15 -25.93 -45.13
C ILE A 187 23.82 -24.58 -44.87
N ASP A 188 23.36 -23.54 -45.56
CA ASP A 188 23.85 -22.18 -45.39
C ASP A 188 23.68 -21.71 -43.94
N ALA A 189 24.78 -21.28 -43.34
CA ALA A 189 24.82 -20.85 -41.95
C ALA A 189 23.99 -19.56 -41.73
N ASP A 190 24.04 -18.63 -42.68
CA ASP A 190 23.38 -17.33 -42.60
C ASP A 190 21.88 -17.42 -42.29
N PRO A 191 21.04 -18.04 -43.15
CA PRO A 191 19.61 -18.14 -42.88
C PRO A 191 19.30 -18.95 -41.63
N LEU A 192 20.10 -19.97 -41.31
CA LEU A 192 19.90 -20.82 -40.13
C LEU A 192 20.10 -20.05 -38.82
N TYR A 193 21.23 -19.36 -38.66
CA TYR A 193 21.54 -18.62 -37.43
C TYR A 193 20.70 -17.34 -37.30
N MET A 194 20.38 -16.66 -38.42
CA MET A 194 19.51 -15.48 -38.38
C MET A 194 18.09 -15.86 -37.96
N SER A 195 17.53 -16.93 -38.53
CA SER A 195 16.20 -17.43 -38.17
C SER A 195 16.14 -17.88 -36.72
N ASN A 196 17.19 -18.57 -36.24
CA ASN A 196 17.29 -18.95 -34.83
C ASN A 196 17.33 -17.74 -33.89
N SER A 197 18.10 -16.70 -34.25
CA SER A 197 18.24 -15.49 -33.42
C SER A 197 16.93 -14.70 -33.36
N ILE A 198 16.21 -14.59 -34.48
CA ILE A 198 14.88 -13.98 -34.54
C ILE A 198 13.88 -14.80 -33.72
N ALA A 199 13.84 -16.12 -33.88
CA ALA A 199 12.97 -17.00 -33.10
C ALA A 199 13.26 -16.90 -31.59
N ASN A 200 14.54 -16.81 -31.20
CA ASN A 200 14.96 -16.62 -29.82
C ASN A 200 14.39 -15.31 -29.24
N ILE A 201 14.54 -14.18 -29.96
CA ILE A 201 13.98 -12.88 -29.54
C ILE A 201 12.46 -12.92 -29.43
N VAL A 202 11.77 -13.50 -30.43
CA VAL A 202 10.30 -13.60 -30.42
C VAL A 202 9.83 -14.39 -29.21
N THR A 203 10.49 -15.52 -28.91
CA THR A 203 10.16 -16.31 -27.72
C THR A 203 10.47 -15.57 -26.41
N ASP A 204 11.49 -14.71 -26.35
CA ASP A 204 11.80 -13.90 -25.17
C ASP A 204 10.72 -12.83 -24.93
N ILE A 205 10.32 -12.12 -25.99
CA ILE A 205 9.23 -11.12 -25.92
C ILE A 205 7.92 -11.81 -25.51
N MET A 206 7.64 -12.99 -26.06
CA MET A 206 6.47 -13.78 -25.70
C MET A 206 6.45 -14.11 -24.20
N LEU A 207 7.58 -14.55 -23.63
CA LEU A 207 7.68 -14.82 -22.19
C LEU A 207 7.51 -13.57 -21.35
N PHE A 208 8.04 -12.44 -21.80
CA PHE A 208 7.94 -11.17 -21.08
C PHE A 208 6.51 -10.63 -21.03
N VAL A 209 5.78 -10.70 -22.16
CA VAL A 209 4.43 -10.14 -22.28
C VAL A 209 3.37 -10.98 -21.58
N LEU A 210 3.50 -12.31 -21.64
CA LEU A 210 2.49 -13.25 -21.17
C LEU A 210 2.02 -13.02 -19.71
N PRO A 211 2.89 -12.75 -18.71
CA PRO A 211 2.47 -12.53 -17.32
C PRO A 211 1.96 -11.10 -17.02
N ILE A 212 2.17 -10.11 -17.90
CA ILE A 212 1.85 -8.68 -17.63
C ILE A 212 0.37 -8.46 -17.29
N PRO A 213 -0.60 -8.93 -18.10
CA PRO A 213 -2.02 -8.69 -17.82
C PRO A 213 -2.46 -9.31 -16.48
N MET A 214 -1.88 -10.45 -16.12
CA MET A 214 -2.13 -11.08 -14.82
C MET A 214 -1.59 -10.20 -13.70
N ILE A 215 -0.32 -9.78 -13.78
CA ILE A 215 0.33 -8.99 -12.72
C ILE A 215 -0.34 -7.62 -12.55
N CYS A 216 -0.75 -6.96 -13.64
CA CYS A 216 -1.50 -5.70 -13.58
C CYS A 216 -2.88 -5.84 -12.94
N SER A 217 -3.47 -7.04 -12.95
CA SER A 217 -4.77 -7.33 -12.32
C SER A 217 -4.68 -7.72 -10.83
N LEU A 218 -3.48 -7.99 -10.30
CA LEU A 218 -3.28 -8.35 -8.89
C LEU A 218 -2.93 -7.11 -8.04
N ARG A 219 -3.74 -6.85 -7.00
CA ARG A 219 -3.45 -5.84 -5.96
C ARG A 219 -2.34 -6.38 -5.04
N MET A 220 -1.08 -6.06 -5.34
CA MET A 220 0.11 -6.61 -4.64
C MET A 220 0.75 -5.59 -3.68
N GLY A 221 1.14 -6.04 -2.47
CA GLY A 221 1.91 -5.23 -1.52
C GLY A 221 3.35 -4.95 -1.98
N MET A 222 3.99 -3.90 -1.45
CA MET A 222 5.27 -3.37 -1.98
C MET A 222 6.40 -4.38 -2.10
N ALA A 223 6.57 -5.30 -1.15
CA ALA A 223 7.59 -6.36 -1.25
C ALA A 223 7.33 -7.33 -2.43
N GLN A 224 6.07 -7.58 -2.74
CA GLN A 224 5.68 -8.43 -3.88
C GLN A 224 5.80 -7.66 -5.20
N LYS A 225 5.52 -6.35 -5.18
CA LYS A 225 5.73 -5.43 -6.31
C LYS A 225 7.21 -5.31 -6.65
N MET A 226 8.09 -5.17 -5.66
CA MET A 226 9.55 -5.17 -5.85
C MET A 226 10.07 -6.49 -6.43
N GLY A 227 9.57 -7.63 -5.93
CA GLY A 227 9.91 -8.94 -6.49
C GLY A 227 9.47 -9.08 -7.96
N ALA A 228 8.27 -8.62 -8.30
CA ALA A 228 7.78 -8.59 -9.68
C ALA A 228 8.62 -7.65 -10.56
N MET A 229 8.96 -6.44 -10.08
CA MET A 229 9.81 -5.50 -10.81
C MET A 229 11.23 -6.05 -11.05
N ALA A 230 11.83 -6.71 -10.07
CA ALA A 230 13.15 -7.36 -10.23
C ALA A 230 13.10 -8.49 -11.27
N MET A 231 12.04 -9.30 -11.27
CA MET A 231 11.82 -10.33 -12.30
C MET A 231 11.66 -9.72 -13.69
N PHE A 232 10.90 -8.63 -13.82
CA PHE A 232 10.74 -7.92 -15.10
C PHE A 232 12.04 -7.24 -15.57
N ALA A 233 12.83 -6.68 -14.67
CA ALA A 233 14.12 -6.07 -14.99
C ALA A 233 15.07 -7.11 -15.59
N VAL A 234 15.27 -8.25 -14.90
CA VAL A 234 16.14 -9.31 -15.43
C VAL A 234 15.55 -9.95 -16.70
N GLY A 235 14.24 -10.13 -16.77
CA GLY A 235 13.56 -10.57 -18.00
C GLY A 235 13.83 -9.63 -19.18
N SER A 236 13.79 -8.32 -18.99
CA SER A 236 14.11 -7.34 -20.03
C SER A 236 15.57 -7.39 -20.47
N MET A 237 16.51 -7.70 -19.56
CA MET A 237 17.93 -7.86 -19.90
C MET A 237 18.17 -9.04 -20.84
N THR A 238 17.43 -10.15 -20.69
CA THR A 238 17.56 -11.31 -21.61
C THR A 238 17.18 -10.95 -23.05
N ILE A 239 16.16 -10.11 -23.24
CA ILE A 239 15.77 -9.60 -24.56
C ILE A 239 16.90 -8.74 -25.14
N SER A 240 17.48 -7.85 -24.33
CA SER A 240 18.60 -7.01 -24.75
C SER A 240 19.81 -7.83 -25.19
N THR A 241 20.18 -8.88 -24.45
CA THR A 241 21.29 -9.77 -24.84
C THR A 241 21.00 -10.50 -26.16
N SER A 242 19.76 -10.95 -26.36
CA SER A 242 19.34 -11.59 -27.62
C SER A 242 19.42 -10.64 -28.82
N ILE A 243 19.04 -9.36 -28.64
CA ILE A 243 19.12 -8.33 -29.68
C ILE A 243 20.58 -8.00 -30.00
N ILE A 244 21.43 -7.81 -29.00
CA ILE A 244 22.85 -7.49 -29.20
C ILE A 244 23.51 -8.59 -30.05
N LYS A 245 23.25 -9.86 -29.76
CA LYS A 245 23.79 -10.96 -30.59
C LYS A 245 23.26 -10.94 -32.01
N LEU A 246 21.98 -10.65 -32.24
CA LEU A 246 21.45 -10.53 -33.59
C LEU A 246 22.18 -9.42 -34.38
N VAL A 247 22.55 -8.32 -33.72
CA VAL A 247 23.32 -7.22 -34.33
C VAL A 247 24.76 -7.64 -34.63
N LEU A 248 25.38 -8.46 -33.79
CA LEU A 248 26.75 -8.95 -33.98
C LEU A 248 26.84 -10.09 -35.02
N LEU A 249 25.76 -10.85 -35.21
CA LEU A 249 25.76 -12.06 -36.03
C LEU A 249 26.10 -11.83 -37.52
N PRO A 250 25.60 -10.80 -38.23
CA PRO A 250 25.98 -10.54 -39.61
C PRO A 250 27.48 -10.27 -39.82
N HIS A 251 28.12 -9.63 -38.84
CA HIS A 251 29.57 -9.39 -38.88
C HIS A 251 30.34 -10.71 -38.71
N LEU A 252 29.94 -11.53 -37.75
CA LEU A 252 30.54 -12.84 -37.51
C LEU A 252 30.40 -13.78 -38.72
N LEU A 253 29.22 -13.86 -39.32
CA LEU A 253 28.96 -14.78 -40.44
C LEU A 253 29.74 -14.44 -41.72
N ARG A 254 30.15 -13.17 -41.88
CA ARG A 254 30.94 -12.69 -43.02
C ARG A 254 32.43 -12.56 -42.70
N SER A 255 32.84 -12.84 -41.47
CA SER A 255 34.23 -12.70 -41.04
C SER A 255 35.12 -13.74 -41.71
N SER A 256 36.30 -13.30 -42.14
CA SER A 256 37.38 -14.20 -42.59
C SER A 256 38.12 -14.85 -41.42
N ASP A 257 38.05 -14.28 -40.21
CA ASP A 257 38.73 -14.75 -38.99
C ASP A 257 37.73 -15.03 -37.85
N PRO A 258 36.97 -16.14 -37.94
CA PRO A 258 35.87 -16.42 -37.02
C PRO A 258 36.33 -16.69 -35.58
N SER A 259 37.56 -17.16 -35.35
CA SER A 259 38.06 -17.41 -33.98
C SER A 259 38.32 -16.12 -33.21
N TRP A 260 38.70 -15.05 -33.92
CA TRP A 260 38.81 -13.71 -33.37
C TRP A 260 37.42 -13.06 -33.25
N ASP A 261 36.68 -12.92 -34.35
CA ASP A 261 35.45 -12.10 -34.39
C ASP A 261 34.24 -12.71 -33.65
N SER A 262 34.30 -13.98 -33.27
CA SER A 262 33.25 -14.60 -32.44
C SER A 262 33.32 -14.21 -30.96
N ALA A 263 34.45 -13.65 -30.50
CA ALA A 263 34.67 -13.35 -29.08
C ALA A 263 33.57 -12.45 -28.46
N PRO A 264 33.17 -11.31 -29.07
CA PRO A 264 32.11 -10.48 -28.49
C PRO A 264 30.75 -11.20 -28.41
N ALA A 265 30.38 -11.96 -29.43
CA ALA A 265 29.13 -12.70 -29.48
C ALA A 265 29.07 -13.83 -28.42
N ASN A 266 30.22 -14.44 -28.12
CA ASN A 266 30.33 -15.48 -27.09
C ASN A 266 30.24 -14.93 -25.67
N VAL A 267 30.86 -13.77 -25.38
CA VAL A 267 30.66 -13.08 -24.08
C VAL A 267 29.17 -12.86 -23.82
N TRP A 268 28.45 -12.30 -24.79
CA TRP A 268 27.01 -12.08 -24.66
C TRP A 268 26.21 -13.38 -24.54
N SER A 269 26.66 -14.46 -25.18
CA SER A 269 26.04 -15.79 -25.03
C SER A 269 26.20 -16.33 -23.60
N PHE A 270 27.36 -16.13 -22.95
CA PHE A 270 27.55 -16.53 -21.54
C PHE A 270 26.66 -15.71 -20.61
N VAL A 271 26.58 -14.40 -20.84
CA VAL A 271 25.73 -13.51 -20.04
C VAL A 271 24.26 -13.95 -20.16
N GLU A 272 23.80 -14.21 -21.38
CA GLU A 272 22.41 -14.63 -21.64
C GLU A 272 22.06 -15.96 -20.96
N THR A 273 22.88 -17.01 -21.12
CA THR A 273 22.57 -18.31 -20.49
C THR A 273 22.55 -18.21 -18.97
N ASN A 274 23.45 -17.43 -18.37
CA ASN A 274 23.46 -17.18 -16.92
C ASN A 274 22.22 -16.38 -16.47
N LEU A 275 21.83 -15.33 -17.20
CA LEU A 275 20.64 -14.52 -16.90
C LEU A 275 19.36 -15.34 -16.97
N PHE A 276 19.22 -16.26 -17.93
CA PHE A 276 18.06 -17.15 -18.01
C PHE A 276 17.91 -18.05 -16.78
N ILE A 277 19.01 -18.60 -16.28
CA ILE A 277 19.00 -19.47 -15.09
C ILE A 277 18.66 -18.65 -13.84
N ILE A 278 19.22 -17.45 -13.71
CA ILE A 278 18.94 -16.53 -12.61
C ILE A 278 17.46 -16.11 -12.64
N CYS A 279 16.96 -15.63 -13.79
CA CYS A 279 15.57 -15.23 -14.01
C CYS A 279 14.61 -16.39 -13.68
N GLY A 280 14.92 -17.59 -14.18
CA GLY A 280 14.19 -18.82 -13.90
C GLY A 280 14.12 -19.18 -12.41
N SER A 281 15.09 -18.76 -11.61
CA SER A 281 15.18 -19.09 -10.18
C SER A 281 14.49 -18.07 -9.27
N MET A 282 14.30 -16.83 -9.76
CA MET A 282 13.72 -15.73 -8.99
C MET A 282 12.36 -15.99 -8.32
N PRO A 283 11.39 -16.69 -8.95
CA PRO A 283 10.07 -16.90 -8.35
C PRO A 283 10.11 -17.60 -6.98
N THR A 284 11.19 -18.32 -6.68
CA THR A 284 11.35 -19.05 -5.42
C THR A 284 12.12 -18.27 -4.35
N LEU A 285 12.80 -17.18 -4.70
CA LEU A 285 13.61 -16.37 -3.78
C LEU A 285 12.80 -15.86 -2.59
N ARG A 286 11.55 -15.45 -2.81
CA ARG A 286 10.69 -14.95 -1.74
C ARG A 286 10.51 -15.97 -0.61
N LYS A 287 10.18 -17.22 -0.95
CA LYS A 287 9.99 -18.30 0.04
C LYS A 287 11.31 -18.68 0.71
N PHE A 288 12.39 -18.69 -0.05
CA PHE A 288 13.74 -18.96 0.48
C PHE A 288 14.13 -17.94 1.55
N PHE A 289 13.99 -16.66 1.24
CA PHE A 289 14.31 -15.58 2.17
C PHE A 289 13.40 -15.60 3.40
N GLN A 290 12.10 -15.79 3.23
CA GLN A 290 11.17 -15.94 4.35
C GLN A 290 11.55 -17.08 5.31
N HIS A 291 12.22 -18.12 4.81
CA HIS A 291 12.65 -19.26 5.62
C HIS A 291 14.02 -19.04 6.30
N PHE A 292 15.01 -18.48 5.59
CA PHE A 292 16.38 -18.34 6.09
C PHE A 292 16.69 -17.01 6.76
N THR A 293 15.90 -15.96 6.53
CA THR A 293 16.08 -14.74 7.31
C THR A 293 15.25 -14.84 8.60
N PRO A 294 15.87 -14.88 9.80
CA PRO A 294 15.18 -14.41 10.99
C PRO A 294 14.71 -12.98 10.71
N ARG A 295 13.61 -12.54 11.33
CA ARG A 295 12.94 -11.23 11.09
C ARG A 295 13.86 -9.99 11.11
N LEU A 296 15.12 -10.13 11.51
CA LEU A 296 16.18 -9.13 11.51
C LEU A 296 17.02 -8.98 10.22
N LEU A 297 17.11 -9.96 9.31
CA LEU A 297 18.19 -9.97 8.28
C LEU A 297 17.76 -9.71 6.82
N LEU A 298 16.46 -9.70 6.51
CA LEU A 298 15.98 -9.41 5.15
C LEU A 298 16.23 -7.96 4.66
N PRO A 299 16.28 -6.92 5.52
CA PRO A 299 16.67 -5.58 5.10
C PRO A 299 18.17 -5.43 4.78
N VAL A 300 19.01 -6.29 5.37
CA VAL A 300 20.48 -6.16 5.40
C VAL A 300 21.17 -6.65 4.12
N LEU A 301 20.55 -7.61 3.41
CA LEU A 301 21.12 -8.14 2.15
C LEU A 301 20.77 -7.27 0.93
N LEU A 302 19.73 -6.44 1.01
CA LEU A 302 19.41 -5.45 -0.04
C LEU A 302 20.22 -4.15 0.12
N SER A 303 20.95 -3.97 1.22
CA SER A 303 21.74 -2.78 1.54
C SER A 303 23.24 -2.91 1.24
N SER A 304 23.70 -3.91 0.49
CA SER A 304 25.14 -4.08 0.18
C SER A 304 25.69 -3.11 -0.88
N VAL A 305 25.04 -1.96 -1.09
CA VAL A 305 25.62 -0.79 -1.75
C VAL A 305 25.36 0.43 -0.86
N GLY A 306 26.29 0.68 0.07
CA GLY A 306 26.38 1.92 0.87
C GLY A 306 26.28 1.71 2.39
N PRO A 307 27.33 1.99 3.17
CA PRO A 307 27.25 1.96 4.62
C PRO A 307 26.85 3.34 5.15
N THR A 308 25.63 3.47 5.65
CA THR A 308 25.30 4.40 6.74
C THR A 308 24.33 3.70 7.67
N LEU A 309 24.66 3.71 8.96
CA LEU A 309 23.84 3.22 10.06
C LEU A 309 22.41 3.79 9.93
N ALA A 310 21.45 2.96 9.51
CA ALA A 310 20.05 3.35 9.48
C ALA A 310 19.50 3.22 10.91
N ALA A 311 19.17 4.36 11.51
CA ALA A 311 18.15 4.42 12.54
C ALA A 311 16.92 3.62 12.08
N GLU A 312 16.34 2.81 12.96
CA GLU A 312 15.05 2.19 12.74
C GLU A 312 14.07 3.31 12.36
N LYS A 313 13.55 3.32 11.12
CA LYS A 313 12.72 4.43 10.64
C LYS A 313 11.49 4.55 11.54
N CYS A 314 11.40 5.65 12.28
CA CYS A 314 10.22 6.03 13.02
C CYS A 314 9.07 6.23 12.05
N THR A 315 8.24 5.19 11.89
CA THR A 315 7.18 5.13 10.89
C THR A 315 5.93 4.55 11.52
N ALA A 316 4.83 5.28 11.41
CA ALA A 316 3.53 4.81 11.87
C ALA A 316 3.09 3.59 11.07
N ALA A 317 2.34 2.68 11.71
CA ALA A 317 1.64 1.63 10.99
C ALA A 317 0.63 2.24 9.99
N THR A 318 0.44 1.57 8.85
CA THR A 318 -0.60 1.95 7.90
C THR A 318 -1.96 1.87 8.60
N PRO A 319 -2.76 2.95 8.58
CA PRO A 319 -4.05 2.97 9.24
C PRO A 319 -5.07 2.13 8.47
N ASP A 320 -6.06 1.61 9.19
CA ASP A 320 -7.31 1.17 8.59
C ASP A 320 -8.06 2.45 8.14
N LYS A 321 -8.14 2.70 6.83
CA LYS A 321 -8.69 3.95 6.28
C LYS A 321 -10.22 3.91 6.22
N PRO A 322 -10.94 4.78 6.96
CA PRO A 322 -12.39 4.88 6.82
C PRO A 322 -12.79 5.28 5.41
N ARG A 323 -13.90 4.70 4.93
CA ARG A 323 -14.50 5.07 3.65
C ARG A 323 -15.35 6.32 3.83
N VAL A 324 -15.18 7.30 2.96
CA VAL A 324 -15.86 8.60 3.07
C VAL A 324 -16.59 8.95 1.78
N PHE A 325 -17.84 9.36 1.91
CA PHE A 325 -18.68 9.88 0.85
C PHE A 325 -19.25 11.22 1.28
N LEU A 326 -18.67 12.31 0.81
CA LEU A 326 -19.01 13.65 1.26
C LEU A 326 -20.25 14.20 0.54
N LEU A 327 -21.20 14.76 1.30
CA LEU A 327 -22.28 15.62 0.80
C LEU A 327 -22.05 17.05 1.30
N SER A 328 -21.92 18.01 0.40
CA SER A 328 -21.62 19.41 0.76
C SER A 328 -22.38 20.38 -0.15
N ASP A 329 -22.95 21.43 0.44
CA ASP A 329 -23.58 22.55 -0.26
C ASP A 329 -22.56 23.66 -0.54
N ILE A 330 -21.35 23.24 -0.90
CA ILE A 330 -20.21 24.09 -1.27
C ILE A 330 -20.63 25.32 -2.09
N ALA A 331 -20.02 26.45 -1.77
CA ALA A 331 -20.36 27.79 -2.26
C ALA A 331 -21.57 28.45 -1.60
N ASN A 332 -22.26 27.78 -0.67
CA ASN A 332 -23.17 28.45 0.24
C ASN A 332 -22.40 29.46 1.11
N GLU A 333 -21.44 28.93 1.87
CA GLU A 333 -20.55 29.68 2.77
C GLU A 333 -19.09 29.29 2.47
N PRO A 334 -18.11 30.11 2.91
CA PRO A 334 -16.69 29.81 2.69
C PRO A 334 -16.20 28.53 3.38
N ASP A 335 -16.86 28.07 4.43
CA ASP A 335 -16.39 27.02 5.33
C ASP A 335 -16.43 25.60 4.75
N ASP A 336 -17.35 25.29 3.84
CA ASP A 336 -17.29 24.05 3.03
C ASP A 336 -15.99 23.97 2.22
N ALA A 337 -15.56 25.08 1.62
CA ALA A 337 -14.32 25.15 0.85
C ALA A 337 -13.10 25.00 1.77
N GLN A 338 -13.13 25.65 2.93
CA GLN A 338 -12.10 25.49 3.97
C GLN A 338 -12.00 24.01 4.43
N SER A 339 -13.14 23.39 4.71
CA SER A 339 -13.25 22.00 5.17
C SER A 339 -12.81 21.01 4.09
N LEU A 340 -13.09 21.30 2.81
CA LEU A 340 -12.62 20.47 1.69
C LEU A 340 -11.09 20.57 1.52
N VAL A 341 -10.50 21.76 1.66
CA VAL A 341 -9.03 21.92 1.68
C VAL A 341 -8.42 21.06 2.79
N ARG A 342 -9.00 21.08 4.00
CA ARG A 342 -8.56 20.21 5.09
C ARG A 342 -8.72 18.73 4.72
N LEU A 343 -9.88 18.30 4.22
CA LEU A 343 -10.11 16.92 3.80
C LEU A 343 -9.02 16.42 2.84
N LEU A 344 -8.62 17.25 1.86
CA LEU A 344 -7.63 16.87 0.86
C LEU A 344 -6.24 16.64 1.47
N VAL A 345 -5.81 17.44 2.46
CA VAL A 345 -4.54 17.21 3.17
C VAL A 345 -4.60 16.10 4.23
N TYR A 346 -5.78 15.52 4.48
CA TYR A 346 -5.98 14.30 5.27
C TYR A 346 -6.36 13.09 4.40
N SER A 347 -6.46 13.25 3.08
CA SER A 347 -6.93 12.20 2.18
C SER A 347 -6.00 10.97 2.13
N ASN A 348 -4.75 11.09 2.61
CA ASN A 348 -3.87 9.94 2.82
C ASN A 348 -4.35 9.00 3.95
N GLU A 349 -5.15 9.49 4.89
CA GLU A 349 -5.72 8.73 6.01
C GLU A 349 -7.11 8.14 5.69
N LEU A 350 -7.72 8.55 4.57
CA LEU A 350 -9.11 8.25 4.21
C LEU A 350 -9.21 7.50 2.89
N ARG A 351 -10.34 6.84 2.66
CA ARG A 351 -10.72 6.31 1.34
C ARG A 351 -11.92 7.10 0.83
N VAL A 352 -11.66 8.16 0.08
CA VAL A 352 -12.69 8.98 -0.54
C VAL A 352 -13.35 8.18 -1.66
N GLU A 353 -14.68 8.09 -1.64
CA GLU A 353 -15.50 7.35 -2.61
C GLU A 353 -16.61 8.20 -3.25
N GLY A 354 -16.80 9.43 -2.77
CA GLY A 354 -17.69 10.41 -3.37
C GLY A 354 -17.41 11.82 -2.83
N LEU A 355 -17.48 12.80 -3.72
CA LEU A 355 -17.51 14.23 -3.42
C LEU A 355 -18.74 14.80 -4.11
N VAL A 356 -19.82 15.06 -3.37
CA VAL A 356 -21.12 15.37 -3.98
C VAL A 356 -21.59 16.75 -3.57
N ALA A 357 -21.75 17.63 -4.56
CA ALA A 357 -22.40 18.91 -4.36
C ALA A 357 -23.90 18.70 -4.15
N THR A 358 -24.46 19.20 -3.05
CA THR A 358 -25.88 19.09 -2.68
C THR A 358 -26.45 20.49 -2.39
N THR A 359 -27.73 20.54 -2.01
CA THR A 359 -28.41 21.75 -1.55
C THR A 359 -28.59 21.73 -0.04
N SER A 360 -28.90 22.87 0.55
CA SER A 360 -29.34 23.02 1.95
C SER A 360 -30.46 24.07 2.05
N VAL A 361 -30.85 24.48 3.25
CA VAL A 361 -31.72 25.65 3.46
C VAL A 361 -31.06 26.96 3.04
N TRP A 362 -29.72 27.01 3.05
CA TRP A 362 -28.93 28.20 2.75
C TRP A 362 -28.56 28.30 1.26
N LEU A 363 -28.40 27.16 0.59
CA LEU A 363 -28.26 27.06 -0.87
C LEU A 363 -29.28 26.04 -1.43
N ASN A 364 -30.50 26.50 -1.68
CA ASN A 364 -31.68 25.62 -1.79
C ASN A 364 -32.13 25.26 -3.22
N ASP A 365 -31.55 25.86 -4.25
CA ASP A 365 -31.98 25.70 -5.65
C ASP A 365 -30.83 25.52 -6.65
N THR A 366 -29.60 25.36 -6.16
CA THR A 366 -28.38 25.31 -6.97
C THR A 366 -27.35 24.37 -6.33
N THR A 367 -26.54 23.70 -7.15
CA THR A 367 -25.40 22.87 -6.73
C THR A 367 -24.13 23.32 -7.44
N ARG A 368 -22.96 23.30 -6.77
CA ARG A 368 -21.70 23.87 -7.28
C ARG A 368 -20.51 22.89 -7.31
N PRO A 369 -20.60 21.77 -8.06
CA PRO A 369 -19.47 20.83 -8.19
C PRO A 369 -18.24 21.46 -8.84
N ASP A 370 -18.39 22.59 -9.56
CA ASP A 370 -17.28 23.38 -10.11
C ASP A 370 -16.28 23.85 -9.03
N GLN A 371 -16.77 24.20 -7.83
CA GLN A 371 -15.90 24.61 -6.73
C GLN A 371 -15.05 23.44 -6.21
N MET A 372 -15.63 22.24 -6.15
CA MET A 372 -14.87 21.04 -5.77
C MET A 372 -13.78 20.74 -6.80
N HIS A 373 -14.08 20.91 -8.10
CA HIS A 373 -13.08 20.76 -9.16
C HIS A 373 -11.92 21.74 -9.00
N ASP A 374 -12.21 23.03 -8.77
CA ASP A 374 -11.22 24.08 -8.61
C ASP A 374 -10.27 23.83 -7.41
N ILE A 375 -10.80 23.31 -6.30
CA ILE A 375 -9.99 22.94 -5.12
C ILE A 375 -9.15 21.67 -5.39
N VAL A 376 -9.71 20.67 -6.08
CA VAL A 376 -8.96 19.46 -6.47
C VAL A 376 -7.86 19.76 -7.49
N ASP A 377 -8.06 20.75 -8.35
CA ASP A 377 -7.01 21.22 -9.28
C ASP A 377 -5.82 21.80 -8.50
N ALA A 378 -6.07 22.62 -7.47
CA ALA A 378 -5.00 23.11 -6.59
C ALA A 378 -4.34 21.98 -5.77
N TYR A 379 -5.08 20.93 -5.41
CA TYR A 379 -4.52 19.74 -4.78
C TYR A 379 -3.55 18.98 -5.70
N GLU A 380 -3.85 18.88 -7.00
CA GLU A 380 -2.96 18.24 -7.97
C GLU A 380 -1.59 18.92 -8.02
N GLU A 381 -1.55 20.25 -7.92
CA GLU A 381 -0.30 21.02 -7.93
C GLU A 381 0.59 20.69 -6.72
N VAL A 382 0.00 20.41 -5.56
CA VAL A 382 0.74 20.15 -4.32
C VAL A 382 0.95 18.68 -4.01
N LEU A 383 0.29 17.77 -4.74
CA LEU A 383 0.39 16.32 -4.55
C LEU A 383 1.85 15.82 -4.57
N PRO A 384 2.75 16.26 -5.48
CA PRO A 384 4.15 15.82 -5.48
C PRO A 384 4.93 16.18 -4.20
N ASN A 385 4.52 17.23 -3.50
CA ASN A 385 5.08 17.63 -2.20
C ASN A 385 4.53 16.72 -1.10
N LEU A 386 3.21 16.55 -1.03
CA LEU A 386 2.53 15.69 -0.05
C LEU A 386 3.08 14.25 -0.04
N GLU A 387 3.38 13.70 -1.21
CA GLU A 387 3.98 12.36 -1.38
C GLU A 387 5.38 12.20 -0.75
N LYS A 388 6.06 13.30 -0.41
CA LYS A 388 7.35 13.27 0.29
C LYS A 388 7.20 13.10 1.80
N HIS A 389 6.06 13.50 2.35
CA HIS A 389 5.79 13.52 3.78
C HIS A 389 5.03 12.29 4.26
N ALA A 390 4.11 11.79 3.44
CA ALA A 390 3.36 10.58 3.75
C ALA A 390 3.04 9.78 2.48
N SER A 391 2.65 8.51 2.68
CA SER A 391 2.20 7.65 1.58
C SER A 391 0.68 7.49 1.59
N GLY A 392 0.13 7.04 0.45
CA GLY A 392 -1.28 6.66 0.34
C GLY A 392 -2.22 7.80 -0.03
N TRP A 393 -1.71 8.89 -0.59
CA TRP A 393 -2.49 9.97 -1.20
C TRP A 393 -3.27 9.46 -2.43
N PRO A 394 -4.52 9.89 -2.63
CA PRO A 394 -5.26 9.64 -3.86
C PRO A 394 -4.74 10.50 -5.01
N GLU A 395 -4.73 9.94 -6.22
CA GLU A 395 -4.48 10.72 -7.43
C GLU A 395 -5.57 11.79 -7.63
N ALA A 396 -5.19 12.99 -8.06
CA ALA A 396 -6.15 14.05 -8.34
C ALA A 396 -7.17 13.64 -9.43
N SER A 397 -6.73 12.89 -10.45
CA SER A 397 -7.62 12.33 -11.47
C SER A 397 -8.68 11.37 -10.91
N TYR A 398 -8.34 10.60 -9.87
CA TYR A 398 -9.30 9.76 -9.16
C TYR A 398 -10.32 10.63 -8.43
N LEU A 399 -9.88 11.63 -7.65
CA LEU A 399 -10.76 12.54 -6.94
C LEU A 399 -11.72 13.29 -7.87
N ARG A 400 -11.24 13.81 -9.01
CA ARG A 400 -12.09 14.44 -10.03
C ARG A 400 -13.17 13.49 -10.55
N GLY A 401 -12.83 12.21 -10.74
CA GLY A 401 -13.77 11.17 -11.16
C GLY A 401 -14.84 10.81 -10.11
N LEU A 402 -14.68 11.27 -8.86
CA LEU A 402 -15.67 11.11 -7.79
C LEU A 402 -16.61 12.30 -7.64
N ILE A 403 -16.28 13.45 -8.22
CA ILE A 403 -17.10 14.66 -8.13
C ILE A 403 -18.39 14.47 -8.91
N THR A 404 -19.53 14.60 -8.23
CA THR A 404 -20.87 14.48 -8.81
C THR A 404 -21.84 15.46 -8.14
N SER A 405 -23.10 15.49 -8.58
CA SER A 405 -24.10 16.43 -8.07
C SER A 405 -25.40 15.74 -7.62
N GLY A 406 -26.01 16.29 -6.58
CA GLY A 406 -27.42 16.12 -6.23
C GLY A 406 -28.34 16.84 -7.21
N LEU A 407 -29.64 16.79 -6.96
CA LEU A 407 -30.60 17.65 -7.67
C LEU A 407 -30.56 19.07 -7.08
N PRO A 408 -30.70 20.12 -7.91
CA PRO A 408 -30.69 21.51 -7.47
C PRO A 408 -32.06 21.93 -6.91
N VAL A 409 -32.56 21.20 -5.92
CA VAL A 409 -33.84 21.47 -5.25
C VAL A 409 -33.76 21.14 -3.77
N TYR A 410 -34.52 21.87 -2.96
CA TYR A 410 -34.47 21.77 -1.50
C TYR A 410 -34.96 20.42 -0.95
N GLY A 411 -34.08 19.71 -0.25
CA GLY A 411 -34.43 18.62 0.65
C GLY A 411 -35.32 17.54 0.01
N MET A 412 -36.48 17.28 0.63
CA MET A 412 -37.44 16.26 0.18
C MET A 412 -38.08 16.57 -1.19
N ASP A 413 -38.00 17.80 -1.70
CA ASP A 413 -38.41 18.10 -3.08
C ASP A 413 -37.48 17.42 -4.09
N GLY A 414 -36.27 17.03 -3.67
CA GLY A 414 -35.33 16.20 -4.43
C GLY A 414 -35.51 14.70 -4.23
N VAL A 415 -36.48 14.25 -3.42
CA VAL A 415 -36.65 12.83 -3.08
C VAL A 415 -37.93 12.25 -3.68
N GLY A 416 -37.85 11.08 -4.31
CA GLY A 416 -38.99 10.35 -4.88
C GLY A 416 -38.76 9.70 -6.25
N GLN A 417 -39.85 9.25 -6.86
CA GLN A 417 -39.82 8.58 -8.17
C GLN A 417 -39.29 9.52 -9.25
N GLY A 418 -38.31 9.05 -10.02
CA GLY A 418 -37.71 9.81 -11.12
C GLY A 418 -36.78 10.94 -10.69
N LYS A 419 -36.34 10.95 -9.42
CA LYS A 419 -35.46 11.96 -8.84
C LYS A 419 -34.05 11.44 -8.52
N ASP A 420 -33.65 10.31 -9.11
CA ASP A 420 -32.27 9.85 -9.00
C ASP A 420 -31.32 10.87 -9.64
N SER A 421 -30.19 11.13 -8.99
CA SER A 421 -29.11 11.99 -9.48
C SER A 421 -27.81 11.19 -9.60
N ASP A 422 -26.81 11.76 -10.29
CA ASP A 422 -25.48 11.16 -10.36
C ASP A 422 -24.89 10.90 -8.96
N GLY A 423 -25.17 11.82 -8.02
CA GLY A 423 -24.79 11.68 -6.61
C GLY A 423 -25.48 10.52 -5.90
N SER A 424 -26.81 10.38 -6.00
CA SER A 424 -27.54 9.29 -5.32
C SER A 424 -27.19 7.93 -5.91
N ASP A 425 -27.07 7.85 -7.24
CA ASP A 425 -26.65 6.63 -7.95
C ASP A 425 -25.25 6.20 -7.54
N ARG A 426 -24.32 7.16 -7.40
CA ARG A 426 -22.97 6.88 -6.95
C ARG A 426 -22.95 6.42 -5.50
N LEU A 427 -23.74 7.03 -4.62
CA LEU A 427 -23.84 6.61 -3.22
C LEU A 427 -24.32 5.16 -3.12
N VAL A 428 -25.38 4.79 -3.85
CA VAL A 428 -25.87 3.41 -3.91
C VAL A 428 -24.77 2.45 -4.38
N LYS A 429 -24.07 2.78 -5.47
CA LYS A 429 -22.95 1.97 -6.00
C LYS A 429 -21.81 1.85 -5.00
N ALA A 430 -21.45 2.93 -4.32
CA ALA A 430 -20.40 2.94 -3.30
C ALA A 430 -20.76 2.00 -2.15
N VAL A 431 -21.97 2.12 -1.59
CA VAL A 431 -22.43 1.24 -0.51
C VAL A 431 -22.43 -0.23 -0.96
N ASP A 432 -22.85 -0.54 -2.18
CA ASP A 432 -22.90 -1.91 -2.69
C ASP A 432 -21.53 -2.52 -3.01
N ALA A 433 -20.52 -1.69 -3.30
CA ALA A 433 -19.19 -2.15 -3.72
C ALA A 433 -18.35 -2.80 -2.61
N SER A 434 -18.75 -2.70 -1.34
CA SER A 434 -18.02 -3.28 -0.21
C SER A 434 -18.94 -3.54 0.99
N ASP A 435 -18.59 -4.53 1.81
CA ASP A 435 -19.26 -4.82 3.09
C ASP A 435 -18.71 -3.94 4.24
N GLU A 436 -17.66 -3.15 4.00
CA GLU A 436 -17.10 -2.22 4.99
C GLU A 436 -18.00 -0.99 5.21
N PRO A 437 -17.97 -0.39 6.41
CA PRO A 437 -18.61 0.89 6.72
C PRO A 437 -18.35 2.03 5.74
N LEU A 438 -19.41 2.63 5.19
CA LEU A 438 -19.32 3.90 4.45
C LEU A 438 -19.82 5.06 5.31
N TRP A 439 -18.92 5.99 5.61
CA TRP A 439 -19.22 7.22 6.32
C TRP A 439 -19.67 8.30 5.34
N VAL A 440 -20.76 8.97 5.67
CA VAL A 440 -21.39 10.04 4.91
C VAL A 440 -21.41 11.30 5.77
N PRO A 441 -20.31 12.09 5.78
CA PRO A 441 -20.36 13.45 6.29
C PRO A 441 -21.35 14.28 5.47
N VAL A 442 -22.27 14.95 6.16
CA VAL A 442 -23.28 15.82 5.55
C VAL A 442 -23.04 17.24 6.05
N TRP A 443 -22.40 18.05 5.21
CA TRP A 443 -22.05 19.45 5.47
C TRP A 443 -23.23 20.37 5.14
N GLY A 444 -24.01 20.02 4.10
CA GLY A 444 -25.25 20.69 3.74
C GLY A 444 -26.52 19.91 4.07
N GLY A 445 -27.39 19.73 3.07
CA GLY A 445 -28.57 18.88 3.15
C GLY A 445 -28.31 17.41 2.82
N ALA A 446 -29.09 16.50 3.42
CA ALA A 446 -28.97 15.06 3.24
C ALA A 446 -29.82 14.50 2.07
N SER A 447 -30.30 15.34 1.15
CA SER A 447 -31.20 14.94 0.06
C SER A 447 -30.65 13.81 -0.82
N VAL A 448 -29.34 13.80 -1.11
CA VAL A 448 -28.68 12.71 -1.85
C VAL A 448 -28.76 11.38 -1.10
N LEU A 449 -28.51 11.39 0.21
CA LEU A 449 -28.62 10.20 1.07
C LEU A 449 -30.09 9.75 1.17
N ALA A 450 -31.02 10.68 1.35
CA ALA A 450 -32.44 10.38 1.41
C ALA A 450 -32.95 9.79 0.09
N GLN A 451 -32.52 10.31 -1.06
CA GLN A 451 -32.87 9.74 -2.36
C GLN A 451 -32.27 8.35 -2.57
N ALA A 452 -31.02 8.11 -2.19
CA ALA A 452 -30.42 6.78 -2.25
C ALA A 452 -31.19 5.76 -1.40
N LEU A 453 -31.56 6.13 -0.17
CA LEU A 453 -32.38 5.30 0.72
C LEU A 453 -33.79 5.08 0.16
N TRP A 454 -34.42 6.12 -0.40
CA TRP A 454 -35.72 6.02 -1.05
C TRP A 454 -35.68 5.06 -2.25
N HIS A 455 -34.68 5.19 -3.11
CA HIS A 455 -34.48 4.34 -4.28
C HIS A 455 -34.32 2.87 -3.88
N VAL A 456 -33.45 2.60 -2.91
CA VAL A 456 -33.22 1.23 -2.39
C VAL A 456 -34.50 0.67 -1.79
N ASN A 457 -35.23 1.46 -1.00
CA ASN A 457 -36.51 1.05 -0.43
C ASN A 457 -37.59 0.76 -1.50
N ALA A 458 -37.58 1.49 -2.62
CA ALA A 458 -38.54 1.31 -3.71
C ALA A 458 -38.18 0.13 -4.64
N THR A 459 -36.93 -0.34 -4.64
CA THR A 459 -36.42 -1.29 -5.66
C THR A 459 -35.94 -2.63 -5.11
N ARG A 460 -35.71 -2.75 -3.79
CA ARG A 460 -35.11 -3.95 -3.18
C ARG A 460 -36.03 -4.61 -2.16
N SER A 461 -35.69 -5.84 -1.79
CA SER A 461 -36.34 -6.57 -0.69
C SER A 461 -35.93 -6.03 0.68
N GLN A 462 -36.69 -6.34 1.74
CA GLN A 462 -36.38 -5.88 3.10
C GLN A 462 -34.98 -6.31 3.57
N ASP A 463 -34.58 -7.57 3.34
CA ASP A 463 -33.26 -8.06 3.73
C ASP A 463 -32.13 -7.30 3.03
N GLU A 464 -32.33 -6.91 1.77
CA GLU A 464 -31.36 -6.11 1.01
C GLU A 464 -31.32 -4.66 1.49
N ILE A 465 -32.46 -4.09 1.91
CA ILE A 465 -32.53 -2.77 2.53
C ILE A 465 -31.80 -2.78 3.87
N ASP A 466 -32.08 -3.76 4.73
CA ASP A 466 -31.45 -3.88 6.05
C ASP A 466 -29.93 -4.04 5.92
N LYS A 467 -29.47 -4.86 4.96
CA LYS A 467 -28.04 -4.99 4.64
C LYS A 467 -27.44 -3.69 4.08
N PHE A 468 -28.20 -2.94 3.28
CA PHE A 468 -27.73 -1.65 2.75
C PHE A 468 -27.56 -0.63 3.89
N VAL A 469 -28.56 -0.50 4.75
CA VAL A 469 -28.60 0.43 5.89
C VAL A 469 -27.50 0.09 6.91
N SER A 470 -27.25 -1.20 7.20
CA SER A 470 -26.21 -1.60 8.17
C SER A 470 -24.78 -1.22 7.76
N LYS A 471 -24.57 -0.88 6.48
CA LYS A 471 -23.28 -0.44 5.95
C LYS A 471 -23.09 1.07 6.00
N LEU A 472 -24.15 1.84 6.20
CA LEU A 472 -24.10 3.30 6.20
C LEU A 472 -23.90 3.88 7.61
N ARG A 473 -23.09 4.93 7.67
CA ARG A 473 -22.99 5.82 8.83
C ARG A 473 -23.09 7.25 8.34
N ALA A 474 -23.98 8.04 8.89
CA ALA A 474 -24.11 9.45 8.55
C ALA A 474 -23.69 10.31 9.74
N TYR A 475 -23.00 11.41 9.47
CA TYR A 475 -22.77 12.47 10.43
C TYR A 475 -23.18 13.79 9.77
N SER A 476 -24.33 14.31 10.21
CA SER A 476 -24.88 15.59 9.79
C SER A 476 -24.45 16.75 10.69
N ILE A 477 -23.94 17.83 10.09
CA ILE A 477 -23.62 19.09 10.76
C ILE A 477 -24.92 19.85 10.99
N SER A 478 -25.62 19.43 12.04
CA SER A 478 -27.05 19.69 12.23
C SER A 478 -27.90 19.22 11.02
N ASP A 479 -29.22 19.33 11.10
CA ASP A 479 -30.09 19.08 9.95
C ASP A 479 -30.31 20.42 9.22
N GLN A 480 -29.71 20.57 8.03
CA GLN A 480 -29.84 21.79 7.23
C GLN A 480 -30.92 21.70 6.15
N ASP A 481 -31.63 20.59 6.07
CA ASP A 481 -32.86 20.44 5.30
C ASP A 481 -33.88 19.55 6.04
N ASN A 482 -35.02 19.28 5.42
CA ASN A 482 -36.06 18.43 6.01
C ASN A 482 -35.79 16.92 5.84
N THR A 483 -34.71 16.51 5.18
CA THR A 483 -34.43 15.11 4.83
C THR A 483 -33.78 14.34 5.98
N GLY A 484 -32.92 14.97 6.80
CA GLY A 484 -32.34 14.34 7.98
C GLY A 484 -33.40 13.83 8.96
N SER A 485 -34.45 14.64 9.21
CA SER A 485 -35.60 14.23 10.02
C SER A 485 -36.42 13.09 9.38
N TRP A 486 -36.53 13.07 8.04
CA TRP A 486 -37.21 12.01 7.31
C TRP A 486 -36.42 10.70 7.39
N ILE A 487 -35.10 10.74 7.17
CA ILE A 487 -34.21 9.58 7.26
C ILE A 487 -34.35 8.94 8.63
N ARG A 488 -34.22 9.72 9.70
CA ARG A 488 -34.29 9.19 11.07
C ARG A 488 -35.64 8.54 11.36
N ARG A 489 -36.76 9.11 10.91
CA ARG A 489 -38.09 8.52 11.11
C ARG A 489 -38.31 7.22 10.32
N ASN A 490 -37.73 7.08 9.13
CA ASN A 490 -37.99 5.94 8.25
C ASN A 490 -36.93 4.84 8.37
N PHE A 491 -35.73 5.15 8.87
CA PHE A 491 -34.61 4.23 9.05
C PHE A 491 -34.05 4.35 10.47
N PRO A 492 -34.80 3.92 11.51
CA PRO A 492 -34.38 4.04 12.91
C PRO A 492 -33.11 3.25 13.25
N GLN A 493 -32.77 2.24 12.45
CA GLN A 493 -31.56 1.42 12.63
C GLN A 493 -30.32 2.00 11.94
N LEU A 494 -30.47 3.05 11.12
CA LEU A 494 -29.33 3.71 10.48
C LEU A 494 -28.48 4.41 11.53
N PHE A 495 -27.16 4.17 11.49
CA PHE A 495 -26.21 4.92 12.29
C PHE A 495 -26.18 6.38 11.83
N PHE A 496 -26.70 7.30 12.64
CA PHE A 496 -26.90 8.70 12.27
C PHE A 496 -26.54 9.63 13.43
N ILE A 497 -25.43 10.35 13.31
CA ILE A 497 -25.03 11.41 14.24
C ILE A 497 -25.60 12.74 13.74
N ALA A 498 -26.27 13.48 14.61
CA ALA A 498 -26.69 14.85 14.34
C ALA A 498 -26.80 15.70 15.60
N SER A 499 -26.40 16.97 15.52
CA SER A 499 -26.71 17.94 16.55
C SER A 499 -28.20 18.33 16.47
N ILE A 500 -29.01 17.80 17.38
CA ILE A 500 -30.47 18.02 17.42
C ILE A 500 -30.79 19.16 18.37
N HIS A 501 -31.23 20.28 17.80
CA HIS A 501 -31.66 21.44 18.57
C HIS A 501 -32.78 22.18 17.81
N HIS A 502 -33.35 23.22 18.43
CA HIS A 502 -34.24 24.15 17.71
C HIS A 502 -33.50 24.68 16.48
N PHE A 503 -34.16 24.65 15.31
CA PHE A 503 -33.58 25.13 14.04
C PHE A 503 -32.82 26.46 14.18
N ASN A 504 -31.60 26.53 13.62
CA ASN A 504 -30.73 27.71 13.69
C ASN A 504 -30.34 28.17 15.12
N ARG A 505 -30.32 27.25 16.10
CA ARG A 505 -29.76 27.48 17.45
C ARG A 505 -28.44 26.73 17.65
N TYR A 506 -27.47 27.02 16.78
CA TYR A 506 -26.18 26.34 16.73
C TYR A 506 -25.29 26.52 17.97
N ALA A 507 -25.61 27.49 18.84
CA ALA A 507 -24.98 27.62 20.17
C ALA A 507 -25.16 26.39 21.08
N LEU A 508 -26.01 25.42 20.70
CA LEU A 508 -26.19 24.15 21.41
C LEU A 508 -25.44 22.98 20.75
N ALA A 509 -24.97 23.14 19.52
CA ALA A 509 -24.38 22.07 18.73
C ALA A 509 -22.91 21.85 19.11
N ALA A 510 -22.47 20.58 19.17
CA ALA A 510 -21.09 20.25 19.48
C ALA A 510 -20.10 20.81 18.46
N TRP A 511 -20.45 20.76 17.17
CA TRP A 511 -19.59 21.18 16.06
C TRP A 511 -19.17 22.64 16.16
N GLY A 512 -19.99 23.51 16.78
CA GLY A 512 -19.64 24.91 17.04
C GLY A 512 -18.37 25.07 17.90
N GLY A 513 -17.92 24.02 18.59
CA GLY A 513 -16.64 23.99 19.29
C GLY A 513 -15.41 24.11 18.37
N ILE A 514 -15.54 23.97 17.06
CA ILE A 514 -14.42 24.19 16.13
C ILE A 514 -13.85 25.62 16.28
N SER A 515 -14.70 26.65 16.26
CA SER A 515 -14.29 28.07 16.29
C SER A 515 -15.43 29.06 16.65
N GLY A 516 -16.59 28.58 17.09
CA GLY A 516 -17.83 29.37 17.17
C GLY A 516 -18.08 30.14 18.47
N GLU A 517 -17.14 30.17 19.42
CA GLU A 517 -17.39 30.73 20.76
C GLU A 517 -17.79 32.21 20.75
N GLU A 518 -17.21 33.01 19.85
CA GLU A 518 -17.51 34.45 19.75
C GLU A 518 -18.81 34.70 18.99
N TYR A 519 -19.02 34.00 17.89
CA TYR A 519 -20.20 34.18 17.05
C TYR A 519 -21.47 33.63 17.72
N TYR A 520 -21.40 32.44 18.32
CA TYR A 520 -22.54 31.78 18.98
C TYR A 520 -22.64 32.06 20.49
N ASN A 521 -21.69 32.82 21.07
CA ASN A 521 -21.72 33.29 22.46
C ASN A 521 -21.75 32.16 23.53
N PHE A 522 -20.84 31.18 23.43
CA PHE A 522 -20.66 30.14 24.46
C PHE A 522 -19.27 30.21 25.09
N PRO A 523 -19.09 29.78 26.37
CA PRO A 523 -17.80 29.83 27.03
C PRO A 523 -16.87 28.72 26.51
N SER A 524 -15.59 29.06 26.29
CA SER A 524 -14.53 28.14 25.88
C SER A 524 -13.24 28.43 26.65
N LEU A 525 -12.42 27.40 26.84
CA LEU A 525 -11.05 27.52 27.36
C LEU A 525 -10.00 27.28 26.27
N ALA A 526 -10.42 26.99 25.04
CA ALA A 526 -9.49 26.78 23.93
C ALA A 526 -8.80 28.08 23.52
N SER A 527 -7.57 27.96 23.02
CA SER A 527 -6.87 29.10 22.42
C SER A 527 -7.65 29.64 21.22
N LYS A 528 -7.72 30.96 21.13
CA LYS A 528 -8.30 31.69 19.99
C LYS A 528 -7.26 31.99 18.91
N ASP A 529 -5.98 31.95 19.27
CA ASP A 529 -4.89 32.34 18.37
C ASP A 529 -4.83 31.41 17.15
N VAL A 530 -5.00 30.10 17.38
CA VAL A 530 -4.96 29.03 16.35
C VAL A 530 -6.18 28.99 15.42
N VAL A 531 -7.13 29.92 15.59
CA VAL A 531 -8.28 30.14 14.69
C VAL A 531 -8.40 31.61 14.29
N SER A 532 -7.41 32.43 14.64
CA SER A 532 -7.40 33.85 14.25
C SER A 532 -7.10 34.00 12.76
N ALA A 533 -7.59 35.09 12.16
CA ALA A 533 -7.35 35.38 10.75
C ALA A 533 -5.84 35.49 10.43
N ASP A 534 -5.05 36.09 11.32
CA ASP A 534 -3.59 36.20 11.13
C ASP A 534 -2.91 34.84 11.15
N TRP A 535 -3.28 33.96 12.09
CA TRP A 535 -2.72 32.62 12.18
C TRP A 535 -3.11 31.76 10.96
N ILE A 536 -4.38 31.82 10.54
CA ILE A 536 -4.89 31.10 9.37
C ILE A 536 -4.17 31.57 8.10
N LYS A 537 -4.00 32.89 7.96
CA LYS A 537 -3.28 33.47 6.83
C LYS A 537 -1.85 32.97 6.75
N GLU A 538 -1.14 32.96 7.87
CA GLU A 538 0.25 32.52 7.95
C GLU A 538 0.40 31.00 7.74
N ASN A 539 -0.41 30.21 8.42
CA ASN A 539 -0.19 28.75 8.55
C ASN A 539 -0.99 27.92 7.55
N ILE A 540 -2.02 28.49 6.92
CA ILE A 540 -2.90 27.77 5.98
C ILE A 540 -2.90 28.46 4.62
N GLN A 541 -3.40 29.70 4.53
CA GLN A 541 -3.69 30.34 3.24
C GLN A 541 -2.43 30.65 2.43
N SER A 542 -1.36 31.10 3.08
CA SER A 542 -0.13 31.55 2.40
C SER A 542 0.86 30.42 2.10
N VAL A 543 0.55 29.16 2.43
CA VAL A 543 1.54 28.08 2.43
C VAL A 543 1.77 27.47 1.04
N SER A 544 0.72 27.33 0.24
CA SER A 544 0.78 26.64 -1.06
C SER A 544 -0.38 27.04 -1.99
N ALA A 545 -0.39 26.51 -3.21
CA ALA A 545 -1.50 26.70 -4.15
C ALA A 545 -2.85 26.24 -3.56
N LEU A 546 -2.85 25.13 -2.81
CA LEU A 546 -4.03 24.63 -2.11
C LEU A 546 -4.44 25.56 -0.97
N GLY A 547 -3.48 26.17 -0.26
CA GLY A 547 -3.75 27.24 0.71
C GLY A 547 -4.45 28.44 0.08
N GLY A 548 -4.08 28.80 -1.15
CA GLY A 548 -4.75 29.86 -1.92
C GLY A 548 -6.23 29.58 -2.26
N LYS A 549 -6.70 28.34 -2.09
CA LYS A 549 -8.12 27.95 -2.21
C LYS A 549 -8.86 27.92 -0.88
N TYR A 550 -8.20 28.27 0.22
CA TYR A 550 -8.81 28.38 1.54
C TYR A 550 -9.32 29.82 1.76
N PRO A 551 -10.62 30.10 1.62
CA PRO A 551 -11.15 31.46 1.70
C PRO A 551 -11.15 31.99 3.14
N ASP A 552 -11.33 33.31 3.30
CA ASP A 552 -11.60 33.92 4.59
C ASP A 552 -12.96 33.45 5.14
N ALA A 553 -13.06 33.34 6.47
CA ALA A 553 -14.31 32.95 7.12
C ALA A 553 -15.31 34.12 7.16
N ASP A 554 -16.58 33.86 6.83
CA ASP A 554 -17.67 34.84 6.94
C ASP A 554 -18.33 34.85 8.33
N PHE A 555 -18.41 33.69 8.98
CA PHE A 555 -19.02 33.54 10.31
C PHE A 555 -18.05 32.88 11.29
N ILE A 556 -17.78 31.59 11.06
CA ILE A 556 -16.83 30.80 11.83
C ILE A 556 -15.90 30.06 10.87
N VAL A 557 -14.80 29.53 11.39
CA VAL A 557 -13.83 28.74 10.63
C VAL A 557 -14.27 27.28 10.63
N GLU A 558 -14.48 26.71 9.44
CA GLU A 558 -14.70 25.27 9.19
C GLU A 558 -15.81 24.62 10.04
N GLY A 559 -17.05 25.14 9.95
CA GLY A 559 -18.19 24.61 10.71
C GLY A 559 -18.42 23.11 10.53
N ASP A 560 -18.11 22.59 9.33
CA ASP A 560 -18.38 21.20 8.96
C ASP A 560 -17.27 20.20 9.29
N THR A 561 -16.04 20.69 9.44
CA THR A 561 -14.84 19.89 9.71
C THR A 561 -14.95 18.94 10.90
N PRO A 562 -15.75 19.17 11.97
CA PRO A 562 -15.94 18.16 13.02
C PRO A 562 -16.39 16.78 12.49
N SER A 563 -17.21 16.73 11.44
CA SER A 563 -17.60 15.45 10.81
C SER A 563 -16.45 14.72 10.11
N LEU A 564 -15.44 15.47 9.63
CA LEU A 564 -14.18 14.95 9.10
C LEU A 564 -13.24 14.52 10.24
N LEU A 565 -13.03 15.38 11.24
CA LEU A 565 -12.14 15.14 12.39
C LEU A 565 -12.57 13.91 13.20
N TYR A 566 -13.86 13.60 13.20
CA TYR A 566 -14.43 12.38 13.78
C TYR A 566 -13.82 11.10 13.20
N LEU A 567 -13.39 11.13 11.93
CA LEU A 567 -12.90 9.97 11.18
C LEU A 567 -11.38 9.87 11.15
N ILE A 568 -10.65 10.86 11.66
CA ILE A 568 -9.18 10.86 11.57
C ILE A 568 -8.59 9.82 12.53
N PRO A 569 -7.86 8.81 12.02
CA PRO A 569 -7.35 7.71 12.85
C PRO A 569 -6.08 8.13 13.60
N ASN A 570 -6.20 9.01 14.58
CA ASN A 570 -5.09 9.55 15.39
C ASN A 570 -4.81 8.76 16.69
N GLY A 571 -5.44 7.59 16.85
CA GLY A 571 -5.31 6.74 18.05
C GLY A 571 -6.21 7.13 19.23
N LEU A 572 -6.95 8.25 19.14
CA LEU A 572 -7.82 8.75 20.19
C LEU A 572 -9.20 8.07 20.19
N SER A 573 -9.72 7.67 19.03
CA SER A 573 -11.13 7.31 18.87
C SER A 573 -11.34 6.06 18.01
N ASP A 574 -12.55 5.52 18.12
CA ASP A 574 -13.09 4.47 17.26
C ASP A 574 -14.43 5.02 16.73
N PRO A 575 -14.56 5.37 15.43
CA PRO A 575 -15.75 6.00 14.89
C PRO A 575 -17.05 5.20 15.10
N GLU A 576 -16.98 3.88 15.29
CA GLU A 576 -18.16 3.05 15.59
C GLU A 576 -18.66 3.23 17.04
N HIS A 577 -17.95 4.00 17.87
CA HIS A 577 -18.29 4.30 19.26
C HIS A 577 -18.42 5.83 19.50
N PRO A 578 -19.52 6.49 19.07
CA PRO A 578 -19.70 7.93 19.23
C PRO A 578 -19.60 8.42 20.68
N GLU A 579 -19.94 7.56 21.63
CA GLU A 579 -19.94 7.84 23.07
C GLU A 579 -18.53 7.97 23.65
N TRP A 580 -17.51 7.55 22.90
CA TRP A 580 -16.10 7.59 23.31
C TRP A 580 -15.47 8.97 23.12
N GLY A 581 -15.94 9.74 22.15
CA GLY A 581 -15.38 11.05 21.85
C GLY A 581 -14.13 10.98 20.98
N SER A 582 -14.00 11.98 20.12
CA SER A 582 -12.94 12.16 19.13
C SER A 582 -12.61 13.65 18.98
N TRP A 583 -11.72 14.00 18.05
CA TRP A 583 -11.54 15.40 17.64
C TRP A 583 -12.82 16.02 17.05
N GLY A 584 -13.71 15.19 16.50
CA GLY A 584 -15.00 15.59 15.96
C GLY A 584 -16.14 15.65 16.98
N GLY A 585 -15.88 15.46 18.28
CA GLY A 585 -16.90 15.50 19.32
C GLY A 585 -17.29 14.13 19.89
N ARG A 586 -18.29 14.14 20.78
CA ARG A 586 -18.78 12.97 21.51
C ARG A 586 -20.31 12.97 21.53
N TYR A 587 -20.92 11.82 21.25
CA TYR A 587 -22.35 11.70 21.03
C TYR A 587 -22.95 10.53 21.82
N GLY A 588 -24.18 10.70 22.31
CA GLY A 588 -24.92 9.66 23.00
C GLY A 588 -26.15 9.21 22.20
N PRO A 589 -26.66 7.99 22.41
CA PRO A 589 -27.87 7.53 21.74
C PRO A 589 -29.06 8.43 22.11
N VAL A 590 -29.84 8.82 21.11
CA VAL A 590 -31.09 9.59 21.29
C VAL A 590 -32.14 8.71 21.97
N THR A 591 -32.25 7.47 21.49
CA THR A 591 -33.15 6.45 21.99
C THR A 591 -32.38 5.13 22.07
N TYR A 592 -32.46 4.42 23.21
CA TYR A 592 -31.77 3.14 23.36
C TYR A 592 -32.33 2.09 22.38
N GLY A 593 -31.44 1.42 21.64
CA GLY A 593 -31.80 0.41 20.64
C GLY A 593 -32.04 0.95 19.23
N GLU A 594 -31.95 2.26 19.03
CA GLU A 594 -31.92 2.91 17.71
C GLU A 594 -30.48 3.33 17.33
N GLY A 595 -30.26 3.59 16.05
CA GLY A 595 -28.96 4.00 15.51
C GLY A 595 -28.69 5.50 15.55
N HIS A 596 -29.53 6.32 16.20
CA HIS A 596 -29.36 7.78 16.18
C HIS A 596 -28.65 8.31 17.40
N PHE A 597 -27.74 9.24 17.16
CA PHE A 597 -26.90 9.85 18.18
C PHE A 597 -27.01 11.37 18.14
N ALA A 598 -26.98 11.99 19.32
CA ALA A 598 -27.00 13.44 19.50
C ALA A 598 -25.89 13.90 20.43
N ASP A 599 -25.68 15.22 20.47
CA ASP A 599 -24.61 15.86 21.23
C ASP A 599 -24.57 15.36 22.69
N SER A 600 -23.39 14.91 23.13
CA SER A 600 -23.09 14.69 24.54
C SER A 600 -22.27 15.86 25.09
N VAL A 601 -22.03 15.89 26.40
CA VAL A 601 -21.31 17.00 27.06
C VAL A 601 -20.03 16.54 27.74
N ASP A 602 -18.98 17.35 27.67
CA ASP A 602 -17.75 17.13 28.46
C ASP A 602 -17.62 18.16 29.56
N VAL A 603 -16.97 17.79 30.68
CA VAL A 603 -16.78 18.68 31.83
C VAL A 603 -15.29 18.98 31.99
N ILE A 604 -14.89 20.16 31.55
CA ILE A 604 -13.51 20.63 31.66
C ILE A 604 -13.37 21.55 32.87
N LYS A 605 -12.37 21.25 33.70
CA LYS A 605 -12.01 22.05 34.87
C LYS A 605 -10.59 22.56 34.71
N ASP A 606 -10.45 23.88 34.67
CA ASP A 606 -9.15 24.53 34.61
C ASP A 606 -9.16 25.85 35.39
N SER A 607 -8.10 26.12 36.15
CA SER A 607 -7.86 27.39 36.83
C SER A 607 -9.07 27.95 37.60
N GLY A 608 -9.84 27.08 38.28
CA GLY A 608 -11.03 27.45 39.05
C GLY A 608 -12.31 27.67 38.24
N LYS A 609 -12.27 27.54 36.91
CA LYS A 609 -13.44 27.52 36.03
C LYS A 609 -13.86 26.08 35.75
N THR A 610 -15.16 25.84 35.70
CA THR A 610 -15.75 24.57 35.25
C THR A 610 -16.69 24.88 34.10
N ILE A 611 -16.41 24.31 32.93
CA ILE A 611 -17.28 24.40 31.75
C ILE A 611 -17.82 23.00 31.47
N MET A 612 -19.14 22.92 31.32
CA MET A 612 -19.82 21.74 30.81
C MET A 612 -20.61 22.14 29.57
N SER A 613 -20.26 21.60 28.41
CA SER A 613 -21.00 21.87 27.19
C SER A 613 -20.75 20.80 26.12
N ALA A 614 -21.60 20.79 25.09
CA ALA A 614 -21.42 19.95 23.92
C ALA A 614 -20.17 20.36 23.12
N GLN A 615 -19.92 21.66 23.01
CA GLN A 615 -18.77 22.21 22.32
C GLN A 615 -17.45 21.79 22.96
N ALA A 616 -17.45 21.56 24.28
CA ALA A 616 -16.27 21.07 25.01
C ALA A 616 -15.79 19.71 24.54
N THR A 617 -16.65 18.92 23.91
CA THR A 617 -16.26 17.65 23.29
C THR A 617 -15.38 17.84 22.05
N VAL A 618 -15.38 19.04 21.44
CA VAL A 618 -14.59 19.43 20.27
C VAL A 618 -13.45 20.38 20.65
N TRP A 619 -13.75 21.55 21.25
CA TRP A 619 -12.75 22.60 21.47
C TRP A 619 -11.59 22.20 22.38
N ARG A 620 -11.80 21.18 23.25
CA ARG A 620 -10.72 20.63 24.10
C ARG A 620 -9.54 20.07 23.29
N TRP A 621 -9.74 19.78 22.01
CA TRP A 621 -8.74 19.23 21.10
C TRP A 621 -8.19 20.26 20.11
N ARG A 622 -8.66 21.52 20.18
CA ARG A 622 -8.46 22.51 19.12
C ARG A 622 -7.01 22.74 18.76
N GLU A 623 -6.17 22.97 19.75
CA GLU A 623 -4.76 23.21 19.51
C GLU A 623 -4.09 22.03 18.78
N ALA A 624 -4.41 20.79 19.16
CA ALA A 624 -3.85 19.60 18.53
C ALA A 624 -4.27 19.47 17.06
N PHE A 625 -5.56 19.56 16.75
CA PHE A 625 -6.01 19.41 15.35
C PHE A 625 -5.66 20.62 14.47
N GLN A 626 -5.51 21.82 15.04
CA GLN A 626 -5.06 23.00 14.28
C GLN A 626 -3.56 22.89 13.97
N ASN A 627 -2.73 22.48 14.94
CA ASN A 627 -1.31 22.27 14.70
C ASN A 627 -1.07 21.14 13.69
N ASP A 628 -1.84 20.03 13.75
CA ASP A 628 -1.76 18.96 12.75
C ASP A 628 -2.17 19.47 11.36
N PHE A 629 -3.22 20.29 11.26
CA PHE A 629 -3.62 20.90 9.99
C PHE A 629 -2.54 21.84 9.44
N ALA A 630 -1.95 22.70 10.26
CA ALA A 630 -0.83 23.56 9.86
C ALA A 630 0.40 22.76 9.39
N ALA A 631 0.72 21.65 10.07
CA ALA A 631 1.79 20.75 9.66
C ALA A 631 1.52 20.15 8.28
N ARG A 632 0.30 19.64 8.05
CA ARG A 632 -0.13 19.08 6.75
C ARG A 632 -0.19 20.12 5.64
N MET A 633 -0.55 21.36 5.96
CA MET A 633 -0.43 22.47 5.00
C MET A 633 1.03 22.71 4.64
N LYS A 634 1.96 22.69 5.62
CA LYS A 634 3.41 22.78 5.33
C LYS A 634 3.91 21.63 4.45
N TRP A 635 3.36 20.42 4.58
CA TRP A 635 3.65 19.30 3.68
C TRP A 635 3.27 19.62 2.23
N SER A 636 2.23 20.41 2.01
CA SER A 636 1.82 20.83 0.66
C SER A 636 2.75 21.90 0.05
N GLY A 637 3.46 22.66 0.88
CA GLY A 637 4.36 23.74 0.47
C GLY A 637 5.83 23.34 0.29
N SER A 638 6.24 22.15 0.72
CA SER A 638 7.64 21.70 0.70
C SER A 638 7.76 20.26 0.19
N SER A 639 8.78 19.97 -0.62
CA SER A 639 9.15 18.60 -0.99
C SER A 639 10.25 18.01 -0.10
N GLU A 640 10.76 18.79 0.85
CA GLU A 640 11.77 18.36 1.81
C GLU A 640 11.11 17.94 3.12
N PHE A 641 11.25 16.66 3.48
CA PHE A 641 10.71 16.09 4.72
C PHE A 641 11.11 16.93 5.94
N SER A 642 12.39 17.24 6.11
CA SER A 642 12.92 17.98 7.27
C SER A 642 12.45 19.43 7.42
N LYS A 643 11.71 19.98 6.44
CA LYS A 643 11.19 21.37 6.48
C LYS A 643 9.75 21.46 7.01
N ALA A 644 9.11 20.33 7.30
CA ALA A 644 7.79 20.31 7.89
C ALA A 644 7.73 19.30 9.04
N PRO A 645 6.97 19.60 10.11
CA PRO A 645 6.86 18.71 11.26
C PRO A 645 5.94 17.51 10.96
N HIS A 646 6.15 16.40 11.65
CA HIS A 646 5.39 15.16 11.54
C HIS A 646 5.01 14.64 12.92
N ALA A 647 3.75 14.19 13.06
CA ALA A 647 3.25 13.77 14.36
C ALA A 647 4.03 12.56 14.92
N PRO A 648 4.27 12.50 16.25
CA PRO A 648 4.91 11.36 16.90
C PRO A 648 4.24 10.03 16.60
N VAL A 649 5.02 8.95 16.55
CA VAL A 649 4.51 7.58 16.42
C VAL A 649 4.39 6.96 17.80
N VAL A 650 3.15 6.76 18.26
CA VAL A 650 2.86 6.15 19.57
C VAL A 650 2.89 4.64 19.47
N VAL A 651 3.76 4.00 20.23
CA VAL A 651 3.83 2.54 20.39
C VAL A 651 3.44 2.19 21.81
N LEU A 652 2.47 1.29 21.98
CA LEU A 652 2.03 0.86 23.31
C LEU A 652 2.16 -0.66 23.43
N ASN A 653 2.95 -1.15 24.39
CA ASN A 653 3.24 -2.57 24.59
C ASN A 653 3.69 -3.28 23.29
N GLY A 654 4.50 -2.59 22.48
CA GLY A 654 4.97 -3.06 21.16
C GLY A 654 3.95 -2.95 20.02
N ASP A 655 2.71 -2.53 20.27
CA ASP A 655 1.71 -2.30 19.24
C ASP A 655 1.87 -0.91 18.61
N LYS A 656 2.26 -0.87 17.33
CA LYS A 656 2.40 0.36 16.52
C LYS A 656 1.11 0.76 15.79
N SER A 657 0.00 0.02 15.97
CA SER A 657 -1.29 0.34 15.35
C SER A 657 -1.85 1.66 15.87
N ARG A 658 -2.81 2.27 15.18
CA ARG A 658 -3.54 3.45 15.71
C ARG A 658 -4.92 3.09 16.24
N ARG A 659 -5.13 1.82 16.59
CA ARG A 659 -6.41 1.33 17.11
C ARG A 659 -6.50 1.52 18.62
N VAL A 660 -7.74 1.69 19.08
CA VAL A 660 -8.07 1.65 20.51
C VAL A 660 -7.71 0.28 21.08
N VAL A 661 -6.97 0.26 22.19
CA VAL A 661 -6.60 -0.97 22.89
C VAL A 661 -7.73 -1.36 23.83
N LYS A 662 -8.33 -2.54 23.65
CA LYS A 662 -9.40 -3.06 24.52
C LYS A 662 -8.82 -4.16 25.42
N MET A 663 -9.00 -4.06 26.73
CA MET A 663 -8.48 -5.02 27.72
C MET A 663 -9.57 -5.48 28.66
N ILE A 664 -9.74 -6.78 28.84
CA ILE A 664 -10.61 -7.34 29.88
C ILE A 664 -9.78 -7.53 31.15
N VAL A 665 -10.19 -6.91 32.24
CA VAL A 665 -9.46 -6.86 33.52
C VAL A 665 -10.39 -7.11 34.70
N LYS A 666 -9.81 -7.39 35.87
CA LYS A 666 -10.53 -7.61 37.13
C LYS A 666 -10.49 -6.37 38.02
N GLU A 667 -11.37 -6.31 39.02
CA GLU A 667 -11.25 -5.34 40.10
C GLU A 667 -9.86 -5.44 40.76
N GLU A 668 -9.30 -4.30 41.18
CA GLU A 668 -7.99 -4.19 41.86
C GLU A 668 -6.78 -4.72 41.07
N GLN A 669 -6.94 -5.13 39.81
CA GLN A 669 -5.85 -5.62 38.99
C GLN A 669 -4.87 -4.50 38.63
N GLU A 670 -3.58 -4.78 38.79
CA GLU A 670 -2.49 -3.93 38.29
C GLU A 670 -2.11 -4.32 36.86
N ILE A 671 -1.93 -3.31 36.00
CA ILE A 671 -1.59 -3.46 34.58
C ILE A 671 -0.38 -2.58 34.26
N GLY A 672 0.70 -3.19 33.76
CA GLY A 672 1.84 -2.44 33.21
C GLY A 672 1.57 -1.98 31.78
N LEU A 673 1.81 -0.70 31.51
CA LEU A 673 1.74 -0.08 30.18
C LEU A 673 3.09 0.54 29.83
N ASP A 674 3.63 0.19 28.66
CA ASP A 674 4.96 0.59 28.19
C ASP A 674 4.86 1.29 26.84
N ALA A 675 5.17 2.57 26.82
CA ALA A 675 5.19 3.42 25.63
C ALA A 675 6.60 3.84 25.18
N ARG A 676 7.66 3.24 25.74
CA ARG A 676 9.06 3.65 25.49
C ARG A 676 9.53 3.50 24.04
N GLU A 677 8.88 2.64 23.27
CA GLU A 677 9.18 2.45 21.85
C GLU A 677 8.55 3.53 20.95
N SER A 678 7.81 4.49 21.53
CA SER A 678 7.32 5.66 20.80
C SER A 678 8.50 6.50 20.30
N CYS A 679 8.33 7.12 19.14
CA CYS A 679 9.41 7.87 18.49
C CYS A 679 8.85 9.09 17.75
N ASP A 680 9.72 10.09 17.53
CA ASP A 680 9.45 11.24 16.68
C ASP A 680 10.08 11.00 15.29
N PRO A 681 9.30 11.04 14.18
CA PRO A 681 9.84 10.99 12.82
C PRO A 681 10.88 12.09 12.51
N ASP A 682 10.81 13.23 13.19
CA ASP A 682 11.72 14.35 13.04
C ASP A 682 12.94 14.27 13.98
N GLY A 683 12.97 13.28 14.87
CA GLY A 683 14.09 13.00 15.77
C GLY A 683 14.15 13.85 17.05
N GLY A 684 13.05 14.52 17.41
CA GLY A 684 12.90 15.27 18.65
C GLY A 684 12.62 14.41 19.89
N ASP A 685 12.70 15.05 21.05
CA ASP A 685 12.37 14.44 22.34
C ASP A 685 10.85 14.38 22.53
N LEU A 686 10.38 13.30 23.15
CA LEU A 686 8.97 13.08 23.41
C LEU A 686 8.60 13.33 24.88
N THR A 687 7.44 13.94 25.06
CA THR A 687 6.75 14.05 26.35
C THR A 687 5.54 13.12 26.36
N TYR A 688 5.23 12.56 27.54
CA TYR A 688 4.12 11.62 27.74
C TYR A 688 3.15 12.21 28.74
N LYS A 689 1.86 11.98 28.52
CA LYS A 689 0.81 12.38 29.45
C LYS A 689 -0.29 11.34 29.49
N TRP A 690 -0.50 10.79 30.68
CA TRP A 690 -1.52 9.79 30.97
C TRP A 690 -2.65 10.42 31.77
N TRP A 691 -3.88 10.25 31.29
CA TRP A 691 -5.05 10.77 32.01
C TRP A 691 -6.30 9.95 31.73
N GLN A 692 -7.14 9.82 32.74
CA GLN A 692 -8.41 9.12 32.64
C GLN A 692 -9.47 10.02 32.01
N TYR A 693 -10.07 9.57 30.90
CA TYR A 693 -11.19 10.25 30.27
C TYR A 693 -12.49 9.70 30.85
N LEU A 694 -13.13 10.48 31.74
CA LEU A 694 -14.21 9.95 32.57
C LEU A 694 -15.56 9.96 31.86
N GLU A 695 -15.79 10.98 31.04
CA GLU A 695 -17.07 11.24 30.39
C GLU A 695 -17.57 10.06 29.54
N PRO A 696 -16.72 9.35 28.77
CA PRO A 696 -17.11 8.11 28.09
C PRO A 696 -17.58 6.99 29.02
N SER A 697 -17.18 7.01 30.29
CA SER A 697 -17.52 5.98 31.29
C SER A 697 -18.74 6.35 32.14
N SER A 698 -19.36 7.52 31.89
CA SER A 698 -20.48 8.04 32.66
C SER A 698 -21.70 8.26 31.78
N ASN A 699 -22.88 8.05 32.37
CA ASN A 699 -24.18 8.42 31.79
C ASN A 699 -24.80 9.63 32.50
N ASN A 700 -23.98 10.43 33.21
CA ASN A 700 -24.41 11.55 34.02
C ASN A 700 -23.53 12.80 33.78
N ASN A 701 -24.06 13.96 34.13
CA ASN A 701 -23.41 15.28 34.06
C ASN A 701 -22.32 15.48 35.14
N SER A 702 -21.96 14.45 35.88
CA SER A 702 -21.01 14.51 36.98
C SER A 702 -20.17 13.24 37.03
N PRO A 703 -19.33 13.02 36.00
CA PRO A 703 -18.58 11.78 35.83
C PRO A 703 -17.66 11.45 37.01
N GLY A 704 -17.23 12.47 37.77
CA GLY A 704 -16.45 12.28 38.99
C GLY A 704 -17.21 11.65 40.17
N ARG A 705 -18.54 11.46 40.08
CA ARG A 705 -19.36 10.85 41.15
C ARG A 705 -19.61 9.37 40.94
N ASP A 706 -19.67 8.91 39.70
CA ASP A 706 -20.10 7.56 39.31
C ASP A 706 -18.99 6.74 38.63
N VAL A 707 -17.96 7.39 38.08
CA VAL A 707 -16.81 6.72 37.47
C VAL A 707 -15.73 6.44 38.51
N GLY A 708 -15.37 5.17 38.66
CA GLY A 708 -14.23 4.75 39.49
C GLY A 708 -12.91 5.31 38.94
N ARG A 709 -12.07 5.84 39.83
CA ARG A 709 -10.79 6.44 39.46
C ARG A 709 -9.71 5.39 39.27
N LEU A 710 -9.03 5.45 38.13
CA LEU A 710 -7.80 4.70 37.91
C LEU A 710 -6.69 5.31 38.78
N GLU A 711 -5.97 4.46 39.50
CA GLU A 711 -4.73 4.86 40.16
C GLU A 711 -3.57 4.65 39.17
N LEU A 712 -2.78 5.70 38.96
CA LEU A 712 -1.67 5.73 38.03
C LEU A 712 -0.38 5.91 38.82
N SER A 713 0.61 5.05 38.60
CA SER A 713 1.91 5.16 39.30
C SER A 713 2.66 6.46 38.97
N ASP A 714 2.44 6.98 37.77
CA ASP A 714 2.99 8.23 37.24
C ASP A 714 2.05 8.72 36.12
N THR A 715 2.10 10.00 35.75
CA THR A 715 1.30 10.57 34.66
C THR A 715 2.13 11.10 33.49
N THR A 716 3.45 11.11 33.62
CA THR A 716 4.42 11.71 32.68
C THR A 716 5.52 10.75 32.22
N SER A 717 5.65 9.59 32.86
CA SER A 717 6.59 8.55 32.48
C SER A 717 6.14 7.76 31.24
N PRO A 718 7.07 7.31 30.38
CA PRO A 718 6.76 6.41 29.27
C PRO A 718 6.33 5.01 29.71
N ILE A 719 6.66 4.59 30.95
CA ILE A 719 6.16 3.34 31.55
C ILE A 719 5.34 3.70 32.79
N ILE A 720 4.13 3.15 32.89
CA ILE A 720 3.29 3.30 34.06
C ILE A 720 2.67 1.95 34.48
N THR A 721 2.27 1.87 35.74
CA THR A 721 1.35 0.86 36.24
C THR A 721 0.00 1.53 36.50
N VAL A 722 -1.07 0.88 36.04
CA VAL A 722 -2.45 1.29 36.23
C VAL A 722 -3.13 0.29 37.16
N THR A 723 -3.71 0.75 38.26
CA THR A 723 -4.45 -0.10 39.20
C THR A 723 -5.96 0.15 39.04
N MET A 724 -6.71 -0.93 38.81
CA MET A 724 -8.17 -0.85 38.70
C MET A 724 -8.81 -0.52 40.05
N PRO A 725 -9.93 0.23 40.08
CA PRO A 725 -10.59 0.55 41.34
C PRO A 725 -11.11 -0.69 42.07
N SER A 726 -11.33 -0.57 43.38
CA SER A 726 -11.81 -1.69 44.19
C SER A 726 -13.23 -2.13 43.81
N LYS A 727 -13.59 -3.36 44.21
CA LYS A 727 -14.95 -3.88 44.02
C LYS A 727 -15.99 -3.00 44.70
N GLU A 728 -15.73 -2.51 45.90
CA GLU A 728 -16.63 -1.62 46.64
C GLU A 728 -16.87 -0.34 45.85
N VAL A 729 -15.81 0.24 45.27
CA VAL A 729 -15.93 1.43 44.43
C VAL A 729 -16.68 1.12 43.14
N LEU A 730 -16.35 0.03 42.44
CA LEU A 730 -16.90 -0.32 41.12
C LEU A 730 -18.36 -0.79 41.16
N ARG A 731 -18.74 -1.43 42.26
CA ARG A 731 -20.03 -2.10 42.46
C ARG A 731 -20.91 -1.40 43.47
N ALA A 732 -20.51 -0.23 43.97
CA ALA A 732 -21.37 0.60 44.82
C ALA A 732 -22.70 0.90 44.12
N GLU A 733 -23.80 0.71 44.86
CA GLU A 733 -25.13 1.12 44.41
C GLU A 733 -25.16 2.64 44.21
N GLY A 734 -25.74 3.07 43.09
CA GLY A 734 -25.87 4.49 42.75
C GLY A 734 -26.93 4.72 41.69
N ARG A 735 -27.43 5.95 41.58
CA ARG A 735 -28.34 6.32 40.50
C ARG A 735 -27.65 6.07 39.15
N ASN A 736 -28.34 5.37 38.25
CA ASN A 736 -27.87 5.02 36.90
C ASN A 736 -26.61 4.14 36.85
N ARG A 737 -26.29 3.46 37.96
CA ARG A 737 -25.16 2.54 38.06
C ARG A 737 -25.63 1.24 38.68
N HIS A 738 -25.86 0.24 37.83
CA HIS A 738 -26.20 -1.08 38.34
C HIS A 738 -24.90 -1.81 38.74
N PRO A 739 -24.83 -2.39 39.96
CA PRO A 739 -23.64 -3.07 40.45
C PRO A 739 -23.15 -4.16 39.50
N ASN A 740 -24.07 -4.87 38.87
CA ASN A 740 -23.74 -6.04 38.07
C ASN A 740 -23.47 -5.73 36.61
N ASP A 741 -23.53 -4.48 36.15
CA ASP A 741 -23.22 -4.16 34.76
C ASP A 741 -21.71 -4.20 34.53
N ASP A 742 -21.30 -4.48 33.31
CA ASP A 742 -19.93 -4.27 32.87
C ASP A 742 -19.52 -2.81 33.13
N LYS A 743 -18.24 -2.61 33.45
CA LYS A 743 -17.67 -1.27 33.66
C LYS A 743 -16.59 -1.05 32.62
N HIS A 744 -16.70 0.04 31.89
CA HIS A 744 -15.72 0.46 30.88
C HIS A 744 -15.02 1.72 31.40
N LEU A 745 -13.70 1.66 31.57
CA LEU A 745 -12.89 2.78 32.02
C LEU A 745 -11.89 3.17 30.93
N HIS A 746 -11.82 4.45 30.61
CA HIS A 746 -11.02 4.96 29.50
C HIS A 746 -9.77 5.69 29.99
N LEU A 747 -8.61 5.25 29.52
CA LEU A 747 -7.33 5.89 29.76
C LEU A 747 -6.77 6.40 28.43
N ILE A 748 -6.26 7.62 28.42
CA ILE A 748 -5.63 8.24 27.26
C ILE A 748 -4.15 8.40 27.54
N LEU A 749 -3.33 7.89 26.63
CA LEU A 749 -1.95 8.30 26.44
C LEU A 749 -1.92 9.40 25.37
N GLU A 750 -1.28 10.51 25.72
CA GLU A 750 -0.97 11.63 24.85
C GLU A 750 0.56 11.71 24.74
N VAL A 751 1.10 11.67 23.53
CA VAL A 751 2.54 11.77 23.26
C VAL A 751 2.78 12.98 22.36
N SER A 752 3.69 13.87 22.76
CA SER A 752 3.98 15.10 22.03
C SER A 752 5.47 15.34 21.85
N ASP A 753 5.83 15.91 20.71
CA ASP A 753 7.14 16.48 20.38
C ASP A 753 7.27 17.98 20.78
N GLY A 754 6.24 18.52 21.44
CA GLY A 754 6.12 19.93 21.80
C GLY A 754 5.25 20.78 20.86
N ALA A 755 4.97 20.32 19.64
CA ALA A 755 4.12 21.01 18.66
C ALA A 755 2.93 20.15 18.20
N LEU A 756 3.21 18.89 17.85
CA LEU A 756 2.24 17.90 17.41
C LEU A 756 1.99 16.86 18.51
N VAL A 757 0.82 16.22 18.42
CA VAL A 757 0.33 15.30 19.43
C VAL A 757 -0.29 14.09 18.75
N SER A 758 0.09 12.91 19.22
CA SER A 758 -0.52 11.64 18.86
C SER A 758 -1.07 10.95 20.10
N TYR A 759 -2.08 10.11 19.93
CA TYR A 759 -2.79 9.50 21.05
C TYR A 759 -2.75 7.98 21.03
N ARG A 760 -3.01 7.40 22.21
CA ARG A 760 -3.51 6.03 22.32
C ARG A 760 -4.58 5.95 23.39
N ARG A 761 -5.78 5.50 23.01
CA ARG A 761 -6.84 5.13 23.97
C ARG A 761 -6.73 3.68 24.39
N ILE A 762 -6.91 3.44 25.69
CA ILE A 762 -7.07 2.12 26.31
C ILE A 762 -8.44 2.09 26.96
N VAL A 763 -9.21 1.02 26.69
CA VAL A 763 -10.52 0.76 27.29
C VAL A 763 -10.41 -0.51 28.13
N PHE A 764 -10.46 -0.32 29.45
CA PHE A 764 -10.52 -1.40 30.41
C PHE A 764 -11.97 -1.82 30.61
N THR A 765 -12.28 -3.08 30.33
CA THR A 765 -13.59 -3.68 30.57
C THR A 765 -13.51 -4.60 31.78
N ILE A 766 -14.29 -4.30 32.81
CA ILE A 766 -14.41 -5.11 34.02
C ILE A 766 -15.80 -5.78 33.98
N PRO A 767 -15.88 -7.07 33.62
CA PRO A 767 -17.15 -7.75 33.44
C PRO A 767 -17.96 -7.78 34.74
N GLY A 768 -19.26 -7.65 34.62
CA GLY A 768 -20.21 -7.91 35.70
C GLY A 768 -20.21 -9.38 36.14
N PRO A 769 -20.64 -9.68 37.37
CA PRO A 769 -20.89 -11.05 37.80
C PRO A 769 -21.96 -11.70 36.93
N LYS A 770 -21.72 -12.92 36.46
CA LYS A 770 -22.67 -13.65 35.60
C LYS A 770 -23.93 -14.02 36.38
N PRO A 771 -25.12 -14.03 35.74
CA PRO A 771 -26.34 -14.53 36.36
C PRO A 771 -26.17 -16.02 36.70
N GLY A 772 -25.90 -16.30 37.98
CA GLY A 772 -25.58 -17.63 38.50
C GLY A 772 -24.53 -17.63 39.63
N ASP A 773 -23.61 -16.65 39.63
CA ASP A 773 -22.59 -16.50 40.68
C ASP A 773 -23.08 -15.71 41.91
N ALA A 774 -24.31 -15.17 41.85
CA ALA A 774 -24.94 -14.43 42.93
C ALA A 774 -25.65 -15.35 43.95
N THR A 775 -24.96 -16.38 44.47
CA THR A 775 -25.42 -17.02 45.70
C THR A 775 -24.89 -16.25 46.91
N SER A 776 -25.72 -15.36 47.47
CA SER A 776 -26.03 -15.33 48.93
C SER A 776 -26.62 -14.03 49.47
N THR A 777 -26.85 -12.96 48.70
CA THR A 777 -27.39 -11.70 49.29
C THR A 777 -28.62 -11.09 48.63
N ALA A 778 -29.00 -11.49 47.41
CA ALA A 778 -30.16 -10.92 46.72
C ALA A 778 -31.53 -11.45 47.21
N ALA A 779 -31.57 -12.53 48.00
CA ALA A 779 -32.81 -13.11 48.52
C ALA A 779 -33.49 -12.29 49.64
N LYS A 780 -32.99 -11.10 49.99
CA LYS A 780 -33.61 -10.22 51.00
C LYS A 780 -34.17 -8.90 50.47
N ALA A 781 -34.03 -8.60 49.17
CA ALA A 781 -34.53 -7.35 48.59
C ALA A 781 -35.82 -7.52 47.76
N ALA A 782 -36.18 -8.75 47.38
CA ALA A 782 -37.34 -9.04 46.52
C ALA A 782 -38.72 -8.92 47.22
N GLU A 783 -38.78 -8.37 48.43
CA GLU A 783 -40.04 -8.25 49.19
C GLU A 783 -40.53 -6.80 49.36
N LYS A 784 -39.95 -5.80 48.69
CA LYS A 784 -40.29 -4.38 48.96
C LYS A 784 -40.44 -3.39 47.81
N THR A 785 -40.54 -3.81 46.56
CA THR A 785 -40.80 -2.87 45.45
C THR A 785 -41.74 -3.44 44.40
N GLU A 786 -42.96 -3.79 44.83
CA GLU A 786 -44.15 -3.65 43.98
C GLU A 786 -44.69 -2.23 44.17
N ALA A 787 -44.20 -1.29 43.38
CA ALA A 787 -44.90 -0.03 43.05
C ALA A 787 -44.07 0.75 42.04
N HIS A 788 -44.73 1.18 40.96
CA HIS A 788 -44.26 2.05 39.86
C HIS A 788 -43.74 1.34 38.61
N ASP A 789 -44.64 0.58 37.96
CA ASP A 789 -44.81 0.67 36.52
C ASP A 789 -45.76 1.84 36.22
N GLU A 790 -45.22 2.90 35.62
CA GLU A 790 -45.88 3.87 34.71
C GLU A 790 -44.93 5.06 34.50
N LEU A 791 -44.14 5.02 33.42
CA LEU A 791 -43.90 6.10 32.44
C LEU A 791 -42.77 5.75 31.46
#